data_AF-A0A1Y1I275-F1
#
_entry.id   AF-A0A1Y1I275-F1
#
_cell.length_a   1.000
_cell.length_b   1.000
_cell.length_c   1.000
_cell.angle_alpha   90.00
_cell.angle_beta   90.00
_cell.angle_gamma   90.00
#
_symmetry.space_group_name_H-M   'P 1'
#
loop_
_entity.id
_entity.type
_entity.pdbx_description
1 polymer ?
#
loop_
_entity_poly.entity_id
_entity_poly.type
_entity_poly.pdbx_seq_one_letter_code
_entity_poly.pdbx_strand_id
1 'polypeptide(L)'
;MGDAGSSTVIETMASWVGNEKVRGRLQRRFFRSFLPSYQVLGLAAIVLFVINVQLRSEKVSLQGGFEQSTAQSLQNREREALTAVRSSRHLSSSMHSKELLAGALDSVEKSAPEWSIPARTLPPVPTRNVQHAIESRTLRFLTCNGFANQRLALVYGIVIAKLTDRIPVLPDFLLNGLQRSDAWIVDTISNGSVPMSEVYNVQEFRNGLASRLGMQVLTPAEAPPLSEYVKVSFEGVTDTVASTERKHDLHVAIECAFLRLSRDVIKENEELFWAVLESLQPAKQYEEIVSHAVATLAEGGRNGAEPVGDGDGAGFSFLHMRAENDWLAHCRRWESIPDGRIRNNCLTNTWTVHEALLAKRVSPSRPLYVASMWSDIDPTNRDLIFSNLEKAGFKVYTQEDILPEMAVPLSREQSALVDFYIALASEKFMGNSVSSFSALLIYERTRAEKWASWYNGGNIPLDDFIPVLRLPWVFTYNGWSQKYDYMLKAAVRSAARFGTLAPYCLFSGNRTAEIHQWLVAQNVRIIYHNPSWATQIARLLGKENLRTSHLYANPEMAVGTWQRIDIPIVPELEQFEYVLFTDSDVYFRRALRLSDFGLPLPPAIGMASEAKDVFPYNAGIMLMNLPRLRVTYDRFLSFVLGNKNGLFFSNYGPQDQGAYNQFYETEVKHTKLPQTFNAKPYHEHRDTAFIVHFHGPKPHDFSEFFKTGDCIFRYRDDTEVVNTLCELGIKRAYCTYIREWLPLYESGDSVDSGFSPGCSLEVKVLTQVARRIAW
;
A
#
# COMPACT_ATOMS: atom_id res chain seq x y z
N MET A 1 0.51 -17.49 -47.00
CA MET A 1 -0.40 -17.83 -45.88
C MET A 1 -0.48 -16.59 -45.01
N GLY A 2 -1.56 -15.85 -44.88
CA GLY A 2 -2.94 -15.95 -45.36
C GLY A 2 -3.72 -14.90 -44.56
N ASP A 3 -4.45 -14.04 -45.27
CA ASP A 3 -5.32 -13.00 -44.74
C ASP A 3 -6.29 -13.51 -43.66
N ALA A 4 -6.26 -12.89 -42.48
CA ALA A 4 -7.32 -12.98 -41.48
C ALA A 4 -7.28 -11.72 -40.59
N GLY A 5 -7.79 -10.60 -41.09
CA GLY A 5 -7.85 -9.36 -40.29
C GLY A 5 -8.80 -8.27 -40.78
N SER A 6 -9.40 -8.41 -41.96
CA SER A 6 -10.23 -7.35 -42.56
C SER A 6 -11.75 -7.60 -42.49
N SER A 7 -12.22 -8.81 -42.16
CA SER A 7 -13.67 -9.09 -42.11
C SER A 7 -14.35 -8.63 -40.81
N THR A 8 -13.61 -8.60 -39.69
CA THR A 8 -14.16 -8.35 -38.34
C THR A 8 -14.62 -6.90 -38.14
N VAL A 9 -13.96 -5.92 -38.78
CA VAL A 9 -14.33 -4.49 -38.65
C VAL A 9 -15.62 -4.17 -39.41
N ILE A 10 -15.83 -4.79 -40.57
CA ILE A 10 -17.04 -4.57 -41.38
C ILE A 10 -18.25 -5.26 -40.75
N GLU A 11 -18.08 -6.45 -40.14
CA GLU A 11 -19.15 -7.13 -39.41
C GLU A 11 -19.57 -6.37 -38.15
N THR A 12 -18.62 -5.75 -37.45
CA THR A 12 -18.91 -4.96 -36.23
C THR A 12 -19.62 -3.64 -36.57
N MET A 13 -19.28 -2.99 -37.68
CA MET A 13 -19.98 -1.77 -38.10
C MET A 13 -21.36 -2.04 -38.71
N ALA A 14 -21.57 -3.21 -39.32
CA ALA A 14 -22.86 -3.59 -39.89
C ALA A 14 -23.89 -3.97 -38.81
N SER A 15 -23.45 -4.54 -37.68
CA SER A 15 -24.35 -4.90 -36.57
C SER A 15 -24.92 -3.67 -35.86
N TRP A 16 -24.21 -2.54 -35.88
CA TRP A 16 -24.65 -1.29 -35.26
C TRP A 16 -25.73 -0.51 -36.04
N VAL A 17 -25.89 -0.75 -37.34
CA VAL A 17 -26.72 0.11 -38.21
C VAL A 17 -28.04 -0.54 -38.66
N GLY A 18 -28.22 -1.84 -38.44
CA GLY A 18 -29.53 -2.52 -38.61
C GLY A 18 -30.24 -2.35 -39.97
N ASN A 19 -29.52 -1.99 -41.05
CA ASN A 19 -30.12 -1.66 -42.34
C ASN A 19 -29.34 -2.22 -43.54
N GLU A 20 -29.87 -3.27 -44.17
CA GLU A 20 -29.24 -3.98 -45.28
C GLU A 20 -28.98 -3.11 -46.54
N LYS A 21 -29.73 -2.01 -46.74
CA LYS A 21 -29.53 -1.13 -47.90
C LYS A 21 -28.24 -0.30 -47.81
N VAL A 22 -27.67 -0.12 -46.62
CA VAL A 22 -26.40 0.61 -46.40
C VAL A 22 -25.20 -0.30 -46.69
N ARG A 23 -25.31 -1.59 -46.38
CA ARG A 23 -24.29 -2.63 -46.64
C ARG A 23 -23.90 -2.71 -48.12
N GLY A 24 -24.89 -2.65 -49.01
CA GLY A 24 -24.69 -2.70 -50.46
C GLY A 24 -24.03 -1.45 -51.08
N ARG A 25 -24.06 -0.29 -50.40
CA ARG A 25 -23.41 0.95 -50.88
C ARG A 25 -21.98 1.09 -50.39
N LEU A 26 -21.67 0.61 -49.19
CA LEU A 26 -20.30 0.62 -48.63
C LEU A 26 -19.38 -0.34 -49.39
N GLN A 27 -19.85 -1.54 -49.73
CA GLN A 27 -19.06 -2.51 -50.51
C GLN A 27 -18.69 -2.02 -51.91
N ARG A 28 -19.53 -1.19 -52.57
CA ARG A 28 -19.24 -0.68 -53.93
C ARG A 28 -18.28 0.49 -53.97
N ARG A 29 -18.12 1.25 -52.88
CA ARG A 29 -17.18 2.39 -52.83
C ARG A 29 -15.78 1.98 -52.38
N PHE A 30 -15.64 0.90 -51.64
CA PHE A 30 -14.36 0.47 -51.09
C PHE A 30 -13.40 -0.15 -52.13
N PHE A 31 -13.92 -0.61 -53.27
CA PHE A 31 -13.13 -1.31 -54.30
C PHE A 31 -12.65 -0.45 -55.49
N ARG A 32 -12.84 0.87 -55.45
CA ARG A 32 -12.29 1.77 -56.48
C ARG A 32 -11.59 2.94 -55.81
N SER A 33 -10.29 2.79 -55.53
CA SER A 33 -9.21 3.81 -55.64
C SER A 33 -8.01 3.35 -54.79
N PHE A 34 -6.90 3.05 -55.47
CA PHE A 34 -5.59 2.84 -54.85
C PHE A 34 -4.63 3.95 -55.33
N LEU A 35 -3.75 4.36 -54.42
CA LEU A 35 -2.65 5.35 -54.49
C LEU A 35 -2.90 6.73 -53.83
N PRO A 36 -1.84 7.32 -53.21
CA PRO A 36 -1.95 7.87 -51.87
C PRO A 36 -1.80 9.39 -51.86
N SER A 37 -2.51 10.05 -50.94
CA SER A 37 -2.11 11.26 -50.18
C SER A 37 -3.34 11.87 -49.48
N TYR A 38 -3.16 12.28 -48.22
CA TYR A 38 -4.08 13.09 -47.40
C TYR A 38 -5.50 12.56 -47.13
N GLN A 39 -5.74 11.90 -45.99
CA GLN A 39 -7.10 11.87 -45.39
C GLN A 39 -7.09 11.80 -43.85
N VAL A 40 -7.15 12.97 -43.21
CA VAL A 40 -7.70 13.15 -41.84
C VAL A 40 -9.06 13.89 -41.88
N LEU A 41 -9.41 14.52 -43.00
CA LEU A 41 -10.64 15.32 -43.12
C LEU A 41 -11.90 14.53 -43.50
N GLY A 42 -11.78 13.33 -44.08
CA GLY A 42 -12.93 12.53 -44.53
C GLY A 42 -13.70 11.84 -43.39
N LEU A 43 -13.01 11.43 -42.31
CA LEU A 43 -13.62 10.74 -41.17
C LEU A 43 -14.42 11.69 -40.27
N ALA A 44 -13.98 12.94 -40.11
CA ALA A 44 -14.67 13.94 -39.31
C ALA A 44 -16.06 14.31 -39.87
N ALA A 45 -16.19 14.38 -41.21
CA ALA A 45 -17.45 14.71 -41.86
C ALA A 45 -18.52 13.61 -41.70
N ILE A 46 -18.09 12.33 -41.62
CA ILE A 46 -19.01 11.20 -41.46
C ILE A 46 -19.51 11.11 -40.00
N VAL A 47 -18.63 11.36 -39.03
CA VAL A 47 -19.01 11.40 -37.60
C VAL A 47 -19.96 12.55 -37.31
N LEU A 48 -19.70 13.74 -37.87
CA LEU A 48 -20.59 14.90 -37.72
C LEU A 48 -21.97 14.67 -38.37
N PHE A 49 -22.04 13.94 -39.48
CA PHE A 49 -23.31 13.60 -40.12
C PHE A 49 -24.14 12.62 -39.27
N VAL A 50 -23.51 11.61 -38.66
CA VAL A 50 -24.18 10.65 -37.78
C VAL A 50 -24.69 11.31 -36.49
N ILE A 51 -23.90 12.19 -35.88
CA ILE A 51 -24.31 12.95 -34.69
C ILE A 51 -25.50 13.87 -34.99
N ASN A 52 -25.52 14.52 -36.16
CA ASN A 52 -26.61 15.43 -36.54
C ASN A 52 -27.93 14.70 -36.86
N VAL A 53 -27.84 13.45 -37.33
CA VAL A 53 -29.02 12.59 -37.54
C VAL A 53 -29.57 12.07 -36.21
N GLN A 54 -28.70 11.71 -35.25
CA GLN A 54 -29.09 11.27 -33.91
C GLN A 54 -29.77 12.39 -33.10
N LEU A 55 -29.22 13.61 -33.15
CA LEU A 55 -29.78 14.78 -32.44
C LEU A 55 -31.11 15.26 -33.01
N ARG A 56 -31.47 14.88 -34.25
CA ARG A 56 -32.77 15.19 -34.84
C ARG A 56 -33.85 14.17 -34.52
N SER A 57 -33.52 12.93 -34.15
CA SER A 57 -34.54 11.95 -33.71
C SER A 57 -34.92 12.13 -32.23
N GLU A 58 -34.04 12.65 -31.39
CA GLU A 58 -34.34 12.90 -29.97
C GLU A 58 -35.19 14.16 -29.73
N LYS A 59 -35.24 15.10 -30.69
CA LYS A 59 -36.05 16.33 -30.58
C LYS A 59 -37.54 16.15 -30.88
N VAL A 60 -38.00 14.95 -31.23
CA VAL A 60 -39.42 14.67 -31.52
C VAL A 60 -40.11 13.94 -30.36
N SER A 61 -39.40 13.58 -29.28
CA SER A 61 -39.95 12.76 -28.18
C SER A 61 -40.16 13.49 -26.84
N LEU A 62 -39.98 14.82 -26.78
CA LEU A 62 -40.16 15.57 -25.53
C LEU A 62 -41.15 16.74 -25.70
N GLN A 63 -42.42 16.40 -25.89
CA GLN A 63 -43.55 17.26 -25.57
C GLN A 63 -44.68 16.39 -25.00
N GLY A 64 -44.80 16.34 -23.67
CA GLY A 64 -45.88 15.59 -23.00
C GLY A 64 -45.75 15.48 -21.47
N GLY A 65 -46.12 16.57 -20.78
CA GLY A 65 -46.72 16.65 -19.44
C GLY A 65 -46.20 15.79 -18.26
N PHE A 66 -45.57 16.44 -17.27
CA PHE A 66 -45.49 15.94 -15.89
C PHE A 66 -45.15 17.08 -14.93
N GLU A 67 -46.14 17.80 -14.38
CA GLU A 67 -45.84 18.85 -13.38
C GLU A 67 -46.91 19.08 -12.28
N GLN A 68 -47.91 18.21 -12.10
CA GLN A 68 -48.94 18.43 -11.06
C GLN A 68 -49.07 17.37 -9.96
N SER A 69 -48.48 16.16 -10.06
CA SER A 69 -48.66 15.14 -9.01
C SER A 69 -47.61 15.20 -7.88
N THR A 70 -46.44 15.81 -8.11
CA THR A 70 -45.32 15.80 -7.15
C THR A 70 -45.48 16.84 -6.03
N ALA A 71 -46.13 17.98 -6.30
CA ALA A 71 -46.32 19.04 -5.31
C ALA A 71 -47.32 18.66 -4.21
N GLN A 72 -48.33 17.85 -4.52
CA GLN A 72 -49.35 17.41 -3.56
C GLN A 72 -48.82 16.37 -2.56
N SER A 73 -47.84 15.55 -2.97
CA SER A 73 -47.20 14.53 -2.13
C SER A 73 -46.29 15.15 -1.05
N LEU A 74 -45.57 16.22 -1.40
CA LEU A 74 -44.67 16.92 -0.48
C LEU A 74 -45.42 17.69 0.62
N GLN A 75 -46.54 18.34 0.31
CA GLN A 75 -47.34 19.05 1.31
C GLN A 75 -48.01 18.12 2.33
N ASN A 76 -48.32 16.88 1.95
CA ASN A 76 -48.91 15.90 2.87
C ASN A 76 -47.88 15.35 3.87
N ARG A 77 -46.63 15.12 3.44
CA ARG A 77 -45.54 14.66 4.32
C ARG A 77 -45.09 15.71 5.34
N GLU A 78 -45.17 16.99 4.99
CA GLU A 78 -44.82 18.09 5.89
C GLU A 78 -45.85 18.24 7.04
N ARG A 79 -47.14 17.95 6.77
CA ARG A 79 -48.20 17.94 7.80
C ARG A 79 -48.08 16.80 8.80
N GLU A 80 -47.63 15.62 8.36
CA GLU A 80 -47.43 14.46 9.23
C GLU A 80 -46.24 14.67 10.17
N ALA A 81 -45.15 15.28 9.68
CA ALA A 81 -43.97 15.61 10.48
C ALA A 81 -44.28 16.66 11.58
N LEU A 82 -45.07 17.69 11.27
CA LEU A 82 -45.48 18.72 12.24
C LEU A 82 -46.44 18.20 13.33
N THR A 83 -47.14 17.10 13.06
CA THR A 83 -48.04 16.47 14.04
C THR A 83 -47.26 15.58 15.02
N ALA A 84 -46.19 14.91 14.56
CA ALA A 84 -45.30 14.12 15.40
C ALA A 84 -44.42 14.96 16.36
N VAL A 85 -44.10 16.20 15.99
CA VAL A 85 -43.33 17.13 16.85
C VAL A 85 -44.17 17.74 17.96
N ARG A 86 -45.50 17.76 17.82
CA ARG A 86 -46.41 18.28 18.86
C ARG A 86 -46.76 17.26 19.94
N SER A 87 -46.62 15.96 19.67
CA SER A 87 -46.88 14.89 20.64
C SER A 87 -45.72 14.58 21.59
N SER A 88 -44.50 15.10 21.34
CA SER A 88 -43.30 14.83 22.15
C SER A 88 -43.03 15.85 23.26
N ARG A 89 -43.85 16.89 23.44
CA ARG A 89 -43.63 17.95 24.45
C ARG A 89 -44.23 17.70 25.83
N HIS A 90 -44.75 16.51 26.10
CA HIS A 90 -45.16 16.11 27.45
C HIS A 90 -44.47 14.81 27.84
N LEU A 91 -43.25 14.92 28.38
CA LEU A 91 -42.62 13.96 29.29
C LEU A 91 -41.17 14.42 29.53
N SER A 92 -40.92 15.16 30.62
CA SER A 92 -39.64 15.11 31.37
C SER A 92 -39.65 16.15 32.49
N SER A 93 -40.07 15.72 33.68
CA SER A 93 -39.64 16.34 34.93
C SER A 93 -39.48 15.23 35.99
N SER A 94 -38.27 14.70 36.15
CA SER A 94 -37.91 14.03 37.40
C SER A 94 -36.43 14.22 37.71
N MET A 95 -36.14 14.58 38.96
CA MET A 95 -34.82 14.92 39.48
C MET A 95 -33.88 13.70 39.67
N HIS A 96 -34.30 12.49 39.34
CA HIS A 96 -33.50 11.27 39.57
C HIS A 96 -32.39 11.02 38.53
N SER A 97 -32.37 11.79 37.43
CA SER A 97 -31.41 11.61 36.32
C SER A 97 -30.05 12.26 36.59
N LYS A 98 -29.95 13.20 37.54
CA LYS A 98 -28.72 13.99 37.76
C LYS A 98 -27.69 13.27 38.63
N GLU A 99 -28.09 12.40 39.56
CA GLU A 99 -27.17 11.66 40.41
C GLU A 99 -26.56 10.42 39.71
N LEU A 100 -27.28 9.82 38.76
CA LEU A 100 -26.77 8.73 37.93
C LEU A 100 -25.75 9.20 36.88
N LEU A 101 -25.89 10.42 36.35
CA LEU A 101 -24.92 11.00 35.42
C LEU A 101 -23.59 11.36 36.10
N ALA A 102 -23.62 11.81 37.36
CA ALA A 102 -22.41 12.17 38.11
C ALA A 102 -21.56 10.93 38.45
N GLY A 103 -22.19 9.79 38.76
CA GLY A 103 -21.47 8.53 39.00
C GLY A 103 -20.90 7.88 37.74
N ALA A 104 -21.54 8.08 36.59
CA ALA A 104 -21.07 7.54 35.31
C ALA A 104 -19.82 8.29 34.80
N LEU A 105 -19.79 9.63 34.93
CA LEU A 105 -18.66 10.47 34.55
C LEU A 105 -17.38 10.14 35.35
N ASP A 106 -17.50 9.86 36.65
CA ASP A 106 -16.36 9.51 37.51
C ASP A 106 -15.75 8.12 37.20
N SER A 107 -16.50 7.25 36.50
CA SER A 107 -16.01 5.93 36.05
C SER A 107 -15.39 5.96 34.64
N VAL A 108 -15.81 6.93 33.81
CA VAL A 108 -15.26 7.14 32.46
C VAL A 108 -13.87 7.78 32.55
N GLU A 109 -13.67 8.70 33.50
CA GLU A 109 -12.38 9.36 33.72
C GLU A 109 -11.28 8.38 34.19
N LYS A 110 -11.65 7.26 34.83
CA LYS A 110 -10.73 6.22 35.32
C LYS A 110 -10.44 5.10 34.33
N SER A 111 -11.11 5.07 33.17
CA SER A 111 -11.03 3.96 32.20
C SER A 111 -10.68 4.39 30.77
N ALA A 112 -10.44 5.68 30.52
CA ALA A 112 -9.90 6.14 29.24
C ALA A 112 -8.44 5.67 29.08
N PRO A 113 -8.04 5.12 27.92
CA PRO A 113 -6.64 4.82 27.63
C PRO A 113 -5.85 6.12 27.66
N GLU A 114 -4.96 6.24 28.64
CA GLU A 114 -4.09 7.39 28.83
C GLU A 114 -3.16 7.50 27.61
N TRP A 115 -3.44 8.44 26.71
CA TRP A 115 -2.50 8.89 25.68
C TRP A 115 -1.45 9.79 26.32
N SER A 116 -0.65 9.23 27.22
CA SER A 116 0.49 9.91 27.81
C SER A 116 1.77 9.36 27.20
N ILE A 117 2.38 10.15 26.31
CA ILE A 117 3.83 10.03 26.10
C ILE A 117 4.45 10.38 27.47
N PRO A 118 5.30 9.54 28.07
CA PRO A 118 5.82 9.80 29.40
C PRO A 118 6.53 11.16 29.42
N ALA A 119 5.93 12.12 30.11
CA ALA A 119 6.44 13.48 30.23
C ALA A 119 7.72 13.44 31.07
N ARG A 120 8.88 13.39 30.41
CA ARG A 120 10.14 13.76 31.04
C ARG A 120 10.10 15.25 31.29
N THR A 121 10.20 15.66 32.55
CA THR A 121 10.47 17.04 32.94
C THR A 121 11.84 17.44 32.38
N LEU A 122 11.83 18.11 31.23
CA LEU A 122 13.02 18.65 30.61
C LEU A 122 13.35 20.01 31.24
N PRO A 123 14.65 20.35 31.39
CA PRO A 123 15.05 21.67 31.84
C PRO A 123 14.57 22.74 30.85
N PRO A 124 14.24 23.96 31.32
CA PRO A 124 13.81 25.05 30.46
C PRO A 124 14.88 25.36 29.42
N VAL A 125 14.48 25.39 28.13
CA VAL A 125 15.35 25.81 27.04
C VAL A 125 15.73 27.27 27.27
N PRO A 126 17.03 27.63 27.34
CA PRO A 126 17.43 29.01 27.58
C PRO A 126 16.91 29.91 26.47
N THR A 127 16.13 30.93 26.82
CA THR A 127 15.71 31.99 25.89
C THR A 127 16.94 32.83 25.53
N ARG A 128 17.61 32.51 24.41
CA ARG A 128 18.66 33.37 23.85
C ARG A 128 18.05 34.67 23.32
N ASN A 129 18.80 35.76 23.46
CA ASN A 129 18.46 37.10 23.00
C ASN A 129 18.14 37.09 21.49
N VAL A 130 17.05 37.74 21.07
CA VAL A 130 16.60 37.91 19.67
C VAL A 130 17.74 38.40 18.76
N GLN A 131 18.68 39.16 19.30
CA GLN A 131 19.89 39.63 18.62
C GLN A 131 20.72 38.48 18.00
N HIS A 132 20.80 37.31 18.62
CA HIS A 132 21.56 36.16 18.10
C HIS A 132 20.86 35.51 16.89
N ALA A 133 19.53 35.64 16.77
CA ALA A 133 18.80 35.12 15.61
C ALA A 133 19.10 35.93 14.33
N ILE A 134 19.40 37.22 14.47
CA ILE A 134 19.79 38.12 13.37
C ILE A 134 21.13 37.69 12.75
N GLU A 135 22.05 37.16 13.56
CA GLU A 135 23.35 36.69 13.08
C GLU A 135 23.33 35.24 12.58
N SER A 136 22.24 34.52 12.85
CA SER A 136 22.11 33.10 12.48
C SER A 136 21.54 32.95 11.08
N ARG A 137 22.02 31.95 10.33
CA ARG A 137 21.48 31.64 9.00
C ARG A 137 20.07 31.06 9.13
N THR A 138 19.10 31.61 8.43
CA THR A 138 17.69 31.15 8.51
C THR A 138 17.16 30.66 7.16
N LEU A 139 16.18 29.74 7.23
CA LEU A 139 15.42 29.27 6.06
C LEU A 139 13.93 29.48 6.31
N ARG A 140 13.28 30.27 5.45
CA ARG A 140 11.81 30.39 5.41
C ARG A 140 11.28 29.61 4.22
N PHE A 141 10.13 28.98 4.39
CA PHE A 141 9.44 28.25 3.31
C PHE A 141 7.93 28.43 3.43
N LEU A 142 7.20 28.09 2.37
CA LEU A 142 5.74 28.17 2.33
C LEU A 142 5.11 26.78 2.45
N THR A 143 3.85 26.73 2.88
CA THR A 143 2.98 25.55 2.70
C THR A 143 2.15 25.72 1.42
N CYS A 144 1.60 24.61 0.90
CA CYS A 144 0.74 24.64 -0.28
C CYS A 144 -0.26 23.48 -0.28
N ASN A 145 -1.35 23.63 -1.06
CA ASN A 145 -2.42 22.64 -1.22
C ASN A 145 -3.10 22.26 0.12
N GLY A 146 -3.75 21.09 0.15
CA GLY A 146 -4.49 20.59 1.32
C GLY A 146 -3.61 20.15 2.50
N PHE A 147 -4.25 19.87 3.62
CA PHE A 147 -3.69 19.63 4.95
C PHE A 147 -2.47 18.71 4.98
N ALA A 148 -2.58 17.52 4.39
CA ALA A 148 -1.48 16.55 4.39
C ALA A 148 -0.27 17.03 3.58
N ASN A 149 -0.50 17.77 2.48
CA ASN A 149 0.59 18.37 1.71
C ASN A 149 1.26 19.49 2.48
N GLN A 150 0.53 20.25 3.30
CA GLN A 150 1.12 21.27 4.18
C GLN A 150 1.98 20.64 5.29
N ARG A 151 1.53 19.53 5.90
CA ARG A 151 2.36 18.74 6.85
C ARG A 151 3.65 18.24 6.19
N LEU A 152 3.54 17.71 4.97
CA LEU A 152 4.69 17.24 4.22
C LEU A 152 5.59 18.40 3.76
N ALA A 153 5.04 19.57 3.40
CA ALA A 153 5.82 20.77 3.12
C ALA A 153 6.63 21.20 4.35
N LEU A 154 6.04 21.13 5.54
CA LEU A 154 6.75 21.38 6.80
C LEU A 154 7.92 20.40 6.98
N VAL A 155 7.68 19.10 6.85
CA VAL A 155 8.74 18.07 6.93
C VAL A 155 9.87 18.36 5.95
N TYR A 156 9.57 18.57 4.67
CA TYR A 156 10.59 18.83 3.65
C TYR A 156 11.34 20.13 3.92
N GLY A 157 10.64 21.20 4.34
CA GLY A 157 11.26 22.48 4.70
C GLY A 157 12.25 22.35 5.86
N ILE A 158 11.90 21.58 6.90
CA ILE A 158 12.80 21.30 8.03
C ILE A 158 14.02 20.47 7.59
N VAL A 159 13.83 19.46 6.72
CA VAL A 159 14.95 18.68 6.19
C VAL A 159 15.89 19.56 5.34
N ILE A 160 15.35 20.42 4.48
CA ILE A 160 16.17 21.39 3.71
C ILE A 160 16.93 22.33 4.65
N ALA A 161 16.31 22.80 5.72
CA ALA A 161 16.97 23.66 6.72
C ALA A 161 18.16 22.95 7.36
N LYS A 162 18.00 21.67 7.75
CA LYS A 162 19.10 20.84 8.29
C LYS A 162 20.23 20.67 7.28
N LEU A 163 19.91 20.33 6.03
CA LEU A 163 20.92 20.09 4.98
C LEU A 163 21.70 21.35 4.60
N THR A 164 21.11 22.52 4.83
CA THR A 164 21.71 23.81 4.46
C THR A 164 22.35 24.53 5.65
N ASP A 165 22.33 23.90 6.83
CA ASP A 165 22.80 24.45 8.11
C ASP A 165 22.14 25.81 8.40
N ARG A 166 20.80 25.80 8.41
CA ARG A 166 19.96 26.97 8.65
C ARG A 166 18.91 26.67 9.71
N ILE A 167 18.57 27.68 10.50
CA ILE A 167 17.46 27.61 11.44
C ILE A 167 16.15 27.79 10.64
N PRO A 168 15.26 26.79 10.61
CA PRO A 168 13.98 26.93 9.93
C PRO A 168 13.06 27.94 10.63
N VAL A 169 12.34 28.73 9.82
CA VAL A 169 11.26 29.61 10.25
C VAL A 169 9.94 28.93 9.92
N LEU A 170 9.10 28.72 10.94
CA LEU A 170 7.82 28.02 10.81
C LEU A 170 6.90 28.77 9.84
N PRO A 171 6.25 28.05 8.90
CA PRO A 171 5.37 28.66 7.92
C PRO A 171 3.98 28.95 8.49
N ASP A 172 3.21 29.76 7.77
CA ASP A 172 1.76 29.83 7.96
C ASP A 172 1.08 28.63 7.27
N PHE A 173 -0.09 28.27 7.76
CA PHE A 173 -0.94 27.21 7.22
C PHE A 173 -2.14 27.81 6.49
N LEU A 174 -2.49 27.23 5.33
CA LEU A 174 -3.63 27.65 4.53
C LEU A 174 -4.91 27.09 5.14
N LEU A 175 -5.99 27.89 5.18
CA LEU A 175 -7.30 27.43 5.67
C LEU A 175 -8.18 26.81 4.57
N ASN A 176 -7.80 26.95 3.29
CA ASN A 176 -8.54 26.44 2.14
C ASN A 176 -7.60 25.98 1.00
N GLY A 177 -7.03 24.79 1.13
CA GLY A 177 -6.06 24.20 0.21
C GLY A 177 -6.68 23.31 -0.87
N LEU A 178 -7.46 23.88 -1.78
CA LEU A 178 -8.07 23.14 -2.90
C LEU A 178 -7.04 22.70 -3.95
N GLN A 179 -7.35 21.66 -4.74
CA GLN A 179 -6.50 21.13 -5.82
C GLN A 179 -7.26 21.06 -7.17
N ARG A 180 -7.85 22.18 -7.58
CA ARG A 180 -8.69 22.21 -8.80
C ARG A 180 -7.90 22.18 -10.11
N SER A 181 -6.62 22.57 -10.10
CA SER A 181 -5.75 22.58 -11.27
C SER A 181 -4.35 22.06 -10.93
N ASP A 182 -3.52 21.87 -11.95
CA ASP A 182 -2.11 21.44 -11.81
C ASP A 182 -1.19 22.60 -11.40
N ALA A 183 -1.70 23.84 -11.43
CA ALA A 183 -0.99 24.95 -10.81
C ALA A 183 -0.96 24.69 -9.31
N TRP A 184 0.23 24.65 -8.72
CA TRP A 184 0.39 24.68 -7.28
C TRP A 184 -0.43 25.84 -6.75
N ILE A 185 -1.49 25.55 -5.99
CA ILE A 185 -2.25 26.58 -5.32
C ILE A 185 -1.40 27.00 -4.11
N VAL A 186 -0.42 27.87 -4.41
CA VAL A 186 0.16 28.84 -3.48
C VAL A 186 -0.70 30.12 -3.47
N ASP A 187 -1.66 30.18 -4.40
CA ASP A 187 -2.59 31.29 -4.63
C ASP A 187 -3.69 31.28 -3.56
N THR A 188 -3.75 32.18 -2.59
CA THR A 188 -2.94 33.34 -2.21
C THR A 188 -3.24 33.55 -0.71
N ILE A 189 -2.41 34.33 -0.02
CA ILE A 189 -2.72 34.96 1.29
C ILE A 189 -4.15 35.58 1.35
N SER A 190 -4.78 35.81 0.19
CA SER A 190 -6.15 36.32 -0.01
C SER A 190 -7.27 35.44 0.58
N ASN A 191 -7.11 34.11 0.68
CA ASN A 191 -8.15 33.19 1.17
C ASN A 191 -7.94 32.72 2.62
N GLY A 192 -7.07 33.40 3.36
CA GLY A 192 -6.79 33.12 4.77
C GLY A 192 -5.68 32.09 4.95
N SER A 193 -4.53 32.57 5.40
CA SER A 193 -3.53 31.76 6.08
C SER A 193 -3.50 32.12 7.55
N VAL A 194 -3.20 31.16 8.41
CA VAL A 194 -3.07 31.36 9.85
C VAL A 194 -1.68 30.95 10.31
N PRO A 195 -1.12 31.60 11.34
CA PRO A 195 0.12 31.14 11.96
C PRO A 195 0.02 29.68 12.40
N MET A 196 1.14 28.94 12.35
CA MET A 196 1.18 27.55 12.81
C MET A 196 0.65 27.37 14.25
N SER A 197 0.76 28.38 15.12
CA SER A 197 0.24 28.36 16.49
C SER A 197 -1.29 28.28 16.58
N GLU A 198 -2.01 28.66 15.52
CA GLU A 198 -3.47 28.50 15.46
C GLU A 198 -3.89 27.10 15.02
N VAL A 199 -2.95 26.29 14.52
CA VAL A 199 -3.17 24.94 13.97
C VAL A 199 -2.58 23.87 14.89
N TYR A 200 -1.36 24.11 15.38
CA TYR A 200 -0.58 23.19 16.21
C TYR A 200 -0.03 23.88 17.46
N ASN A 201 0.27 23.08 18.49
CA ASN A 201 1.01 23.54 19.65
C ASN A 201 2.50 23.75 19.29
N VAL A 202 2.87 24.98 18.96
CA VAL A 202 4.24 25.36 18.55
C VAL A 202 5.27 25.09 19.65
N GLN A 203 4.90 25.17 20.93
CA GLN A 203 5.82 24.90 22.03
C GLN A 203 6.18 23.41 22.11
N GLU A 204 5.18 22.53 22.01
CA GLU A 204 5.43 21.08 21.95
C GLU A 204 6.23 20.70 20.69
N PHE A 205 5.92 21.33 19.56
CA PHE A 205 6.69 21.13 18.33
C PHE A 205 8.17 21.49 18.50
N ARG A 206 8.46 22.64 19.12
CA ARG A 206 9.82 23.09 19.47
C ARG A 206 10.52 22.12 20.41
N ASN A 207 9.85 21.73 21.48
CA ASN A 207 10.39 20.84 22.49
C ASN A 207 10.74 19.47 21.89
N GLY A 208 9.87 18.95 21.02
CA GLY A 208 10.09 17.68 20.32
C GLY A 208 11.32 17.71 19.43
N LEU A 209 11.48 18.76 18.60
CA LEU A 209 12.65 18.88 17.73
C LEU A 209 13.96 19.19 18.49
N ALA A 210 13.89 20.05 19.52
CA ALA A 210 15.05 20.38 20.33
C ALA A 210 15.54 19.15 21.14
N SER A 211 14.63 18.40 21.75
CA SER A 211 14.99 17.25 22.59
C SER A 211 15.47 16.04 21.78
N ARG A 212 14.88 15.79 20.60
CA ARG A 212 15.23 14.63 19.77
C ARG A 212 16.44 14.88 18.88
N LEU A 213 16.60 16.11 18.39
CA LEU A 213 17.57 16.41 17.33
C LEU A 213 18.48 17.61 17.63
N GLY A 214 18.31 18.28 18.77
CA GLY A 214 19.05 19.51 19.07
C GLY A 214 18.73 20.66 18.12
N MET A 215 17.60 20.58 17.40
CA MET A 215 17.25 21.54 16.36
C MET A 215 16.39 22.68 16.91
N GLN A 216 16.83 23.91 16.67
CA GLN A 216 16.04 25.11 16.94
C GLN A 216 15.10 25.43 15.77
N VAL A 217 13.91 25.95 16.06
CA VAL A 217 12.96 26.47 15.06
C VAL A 217 12.46 27.85 15.51
N LEU A 218 12.33 28.79 14.58
CA LEU A 218 11.86 30.16 14.86
C LEU A 218 10.42 30.37 14.42
N THR A 219 9.65 31.20 15.12
CA THR A 219 8.39 31.71 14.60
C THR A 219 8.68 32.88 13.64
N PRO A 220 7.73 33.25 12.75
CA PRO A 220 7.90 34.44 11.92
C PRO A 220 8.21 35.73 12.69
N ALA A 221 7.73 35.86 13.94
CA ALA A 221 7.96 37.03 14.78
C ALA A 221 9.37 37.10 15.40
N GLU A 222 10.05 35.95 15.51
CA GLU A 222 11.42 35.84 16.02
C GLU A 222 12.48 35.88 14.91
N ALA A 223 12.04 35.80 13.65
CA ALA A 223 12.89 35.76 12.48
C ALA A 223 13.11 37.16 11.88
N PRO A 224 14.15 37.36 11.07
CA PRO A 224 14.33 38.59 10.30
C PRO A 224 13.10 38.93 9.44
N PRO A 225 12.87 40.22 9.11
CA PRO A 225 11.76 40.62 8.26
C PRO A 225 11.90 40.03 6.85
N LEU A 226 10.76 39.77 6.19
CA LEU A 226 10.72 39.12 4.88
C LEU A 226 11.55 39.84 3.80
N SER A 227 11.74 41.16 3.92
CA SER A 227 12.57 41.98 3.02
C SER A 227 14.05 41.60 3.01
N GLU A 228 14.53 40.91 4.04
CA GLU A 228 15.94 40.48 4.15
C GLU A 228 16.20 39.10 3.54
N TYR A 229 15.15 38.39 3.12
CA TYR A 229 15.29 37.04 2.58
C TYR A 229 15.56 37.06 1.08
N VAL A 230 16.60 36.35 0.67
CA VAL A 230 16.85 36.04 -0.74
C VAL A 230 15.87 34.96 -1.17
N LYS A 231 15.01 35.29 -2.13
CA LYS A 231 14.04 34.34 -2.69
C LYS A 231 14.73 33.35 -3.63
N VAL A 232 14.47 32.07 -3.42
CA VAL A 232 14.98 30.97 -4.23
C VAL A 232 13.80 30.15 -4.74
N SER A 233 13.64 30.09 -6.06
CA SER A 233 12.68 29.21 -6.74
C SER A 233 13.32 27.86 -7.06
N PHE A 234 12.54 26.79 -7.05
CA PHE A 234 13.02 25.48 -7.49
C PHE A 234 12.78 25.33 -8.99
N GLU A 235 13.86 25.21 -9.77
CA GLU A 235 13.78 24.78 -11.17
C GLU A 235 13.69 23.24 -11.32
N GLY A 236 13.87 22.49 -10.22
CA GLY A 236 13.82 21.03 -10.19
C GLY A 236 13.95 20.45 -8.78
N VAL A 237 13.96 19.11 -8.68
CA VAL A 237 14.20 18.38 -7.42
C VAL A 237 15.70 18.44 -7.10
N THR A 238 16.03 18.82 -5.86
CA THR A 238 17.35 18.72 -5.19
C THR A 238 18.53 19.67 -5.47
N ASP A 239 18.63 20.43 -6.57
CA ASP A 239 19.93 21.10 -6.84
C ASP A 239 20.11 22.55 -6.36
N THR A 240 19.07 23.35 -6.08
CA THR A 240 19.30 24.81 -5.96
C THR A 240 19.65 25.35 -4.57
N VAL A 241 19.19 24.75 -3.48
CA VAL A 241 19.41 25.32 -2.12
C VAL A 241 20.69 24.77 -1.46
N ALA A 242 21.06 23.52 -1.79
CA ALA A 242 22.30 22.90 -1.33
C ALA A 242 23.52 23.25 -2.21
N SER A 243 23.30 23.89 -3.38
CA SER A 243 24.40 24.30 -4.25
C SER A 243 25.32 25.31 -3.54
N THR A 244 26.60 25.26 -3.90
CA THR A 244 27.64 26.11 -3.32
C THR A 244 27.37 27.60 -3.49
N GLU A 245 26.62 27.99 -4.52
CA GLU A 245 26.36 29.39 -4.87
C GLU A 245 25.54 30.15 -3.81
N ARG A 246 24.69 29.45 -3.05
CA ARG A 246 23.78 30.05 -2.05
C ARG A 246 24.22 29.81 -0.61
N LYS A 247 25.43 29.27 -0.40
CA LYS A 247 25.99 29.07 0.95
C LYS A 247 26.23 30.40 1.67
N HIS A 248 26.52 31.47 0.94
CA HIS A 248 26.84 32.78 1.52
C HIS A 248 25.61 33.60 1.95
N ASP A 249 24.43 33.33 1.40
CA ASP A 249 23.22 34.08 1.74
C ASP A 249 22.84 33.81 3.21
N LEU A 250 22.62 34.86 4.01
CA LEU A 250 22.31 34.71 5.44
C LEU A 250 20.88 34.19 5.64
N HIS A 251 19.92 34.76 4.92
CA HIS A 251 18.49 34.41 5.02
C HIS A 251 17.95 34.02 3.65
N VAL A 252 17.42 32.80 3.55
CA VAL A 252 16.89 32.25 2.29
C VAL A 252 15.41 31.94 2.45
N ALA A 253 14.60 32.40 1.49
CA ALA A 253 13.19 32.07 1.43
C ALA A 253 12.93 31.21 0.19
N ILE A 254 12.35 30.03 0.38
CA ILE A 254 11.93 29.14 -0.70
C ILE A 254 10.40 29.11 -0.81
N GLU A 255 9.93 28.69 -1.97
CA GLU A 255 8.52 28.36 -2.18
C GLU A 255 8.12 27.06 -1.43
N CYS A 256 6.96 26.49 -1.77
CA CYS A 256 6.50 25.26 -1.12
C CYS A 256 7.50 24.11 -1.27
N ALA A 257 7.93 23.54 -0.15
CA ALA A 257 8.95 22.49 -0.09
C ALA A 257 8.42 21.08 -0.37
N PHE A 258 7.10 20.91 -0.51
CA PHE A 258 6.47 19.61 -0.74
C PHE A 258 7.05 18.90 -1.97
N LEU A 259 7.53 17.66 -1.78
CA LEU A 259 8.15 16.81 -2.80
C LEU A 259 9.38 17.42 -3.51
N ARG A 260 10.08 18.37 -2.86
CA ARG A 260 11.30 19.01 -3.42
C ARG A 260 12.61 18.28 -3.11
N LEU A 261 12.56 17.22 -2.31
CA LEU A 261 13.70 16.36 -1.97
C LEU A 261 13.60 15.01 -2.67
N SER A 262 14.76 14.45 -3.01
CA SER A 262 14.85 13.09 -3.54
C SER A 262 14.51 12.07 -2.44
N ARG A 263 14.08 10.88 -2.87
CA ARG A 263 13.75 9.78 -1.97
C ARG A 263 14.92 9.38 -1.06
N ASP A 264 16.15 9.46 -1.58
CA ASP A 264 17.35 8.98 -0.89
C ASP A 264 17.70 9.96 0.23
N VAL A 265 17.55 11.27 -0.02
CA VAL A 265 17.71 12.31 1.02
C VAL A 265 16.69 12.16 2.15
N ILE A 266 15.42 11.85 1.83
CA ILE A 266 14.40 11.58 2.85
C ILE A 266 14.77 10.33 3.65
N LYS A 267 15.23 9.26 2.99
CA LYS A 267 15.64 8.03 3.67
C LYS A 267 16.82 8.23 4.61
N GLU A 268 17.84 8.99 4.19
CA GLU A 268 18.99 9.36 5.02
C GLU A 268 18.61 10.24 6.23
N ASN A 269 17.45 10.91 6.15
CA ASN A 269 16.91 11.77 7.21
C ASN A 269 15.61 11.22 7.82
N GLU A 270 15.41 9.90 7.79
CA GLU A 270 14.19 9.25 8.28
C GLU A 270 13.89 9.59 9.76
N GLU A 271 14.91 9.66 10.62
CA GLU A 271 14.70 10.06 12.03
C GLU A 271 14.18 11.49 12.16
N LEU A 272 14.67 12.41 11.33
CA LEU A 272 14.16 13.79 11.31
C LEU A 272 12.73 13.85 10.74
N PHE A 273 12.46 13.07 9.69
CA PHE A 273 11.12 12.94 9.13
C PHE A 273 10.11 12.55 10.22
N TRP A 274 10.41 11.52 11.01
CA TRP A 274 9.54 11.08 12.09
C TRP A 274 9.48 12.05 13.26
N ALA A 275 10.62 12.63 13.67
CA ALA A 275 10.64 13.61 14.76
C ALA A 275 9.74 14.82 14.45
N VAL A 276 9.71 15.31 13.21
CA VAL A 276 8.80 16.41 12.81
C VAL A 276 7.35 15.99 12.96
N LEU A 277 6.95 14.86 12.37
CA LEU A 277 5.54 14.41 12.39
C LEU A 277 5.06 14.10 13.80
N GLU A 278 5.85 13.38 14.59
CA GLU A 278 5.52 13.00 15.97
C GLU A 278 5.48 14.22 16.92
N SER A 279 6.10 15.34 16.56
CA SER A 279 6.07 16.59 17.34
C SER A 279 4.88 17.49 16.98
N LEU A 280 4.11 17.15 15.94
CA LEU A 280 2.89 17.87 15.59
C LEU A 280 1.75 17.46 16.52
N GLN A 281 1.48 18.29 17.52
CA GLN A 281 0.31 18.16 18.39
C GLN A 281 -0.71 19.25 18.04
N PRO A 282 -2.02 18.95 17.92
CA PRO A 282 -3.03 19.95 17.62
C PRO A 282 -2.98 21.13 18.57
N ALA A 283 -3.35 22.32 18.12
CA ALA A 283 -3.64 23.42 19.03
C ALA A 283 -4.79 23.00 19.99
N LYS A 284 -4.76 23.49 21.23
CA LYS A 284 -5.65 23.07 22.32
C LYS A 284 -7.13 23.01 21.92
N GLN A 285 -7.60 24.01 21.16
CA GLN A 285 -8.98 24.04 20.67
C GLN A 285 -9.37 22.83 19.82
N TYR A 286 -8.47 22.30 18.98
CA TYR A 286 -8.75 21.09 18.19
C TYR A 286 -8.51 19.81 18.97
N GLU A 287 -7.58 19.83 19.92
CA GLU A 287 -7.38 18.70 20.84
C GLU A 287 -8.67 18.40 21.62
N GLU A 288 -9.36 19.43 22.11
CA GLU A 288 -10.65 19.32 22.78
C GLU A 288 -11.73 18.74 21.84
N ILE A 289 -11.80 19.24 20.59
CA ILE A 289 -12.73 18.74 19.57
C ILE A 289 -12.47 17.26 19.24
N VAL A 290 -11.21 16.89 19.01
CA VAL A 290 -10.80 15.51 18.69
C VAL A 290 -11.12 14.59 19.87
N SER A 291 -10.81 15.02 21.10
CA SER A 291 -11.08 14.23 22.30
C SER A 291 -12.57 13.96 22.48
N HIS A 292 -13.40 15.00 22.28
CA HIS A 292 -14.86 14.86 22.31
C HIS A 292 -15.35 13.91 21.22
N ALA A 293 -14.92 14.09 19.97
CA ALA A 293 -15.29 13.24 18.84
C ALA A 293 -14.93 11.76 19.08
N VAL A 294 -13.72 11.49 19.58
CA VAL A 294 -13.25 10.13 19.91
C VAL A 294 -14.08 9.52 21.04
N ALA A 295 -14.39 10.29 22.09
CA ALA A 295 -15.24 9.82 23.18
C ALA A 295 -16.65 9.46 22.69
N THR A 296 -17.28 10.34 21.89
CA THR A 296 -18.60 10.12 21.30
C THR A 296 -18.63 8.85 20.43
N LEU A 297 -17.61 8.64 19.59
CA LEU A 297 -17.50 7.43 18.76
C LEU A 297 -17.30 6.16 19.61
N ALA A 298 -16.47 6.23 20.65
CA ALA A 298 -16.25 5.10 21.55
C ALA A 298 -17.51 4.72 22.35
N GLU A 299 -18.27 5.71 22.83
CA GLU A 299 -19.56 5.50 23.51
C GLU A 299 -20.62 4.94 22.56
N GLY A 300 -20.66 5.42 21.31
CA GLY A 300 -21.54 4.90 20.27
C GLY A 300 -21.33 3.41 19.99
N GLY A 301 -20.12 2.90 20.23
CA GLY A 301 -19.77 1.48 20.16
C GLY A 301 -20.27 0.67 21.36
N ARG A 302 -20.22 1.26 22.57
CA ARG A 302 -20.71 0.59 23.80
C ARG A 302 -22.21 0.39 23.81
N ASN A 303 -22.97 1.37 23.31
CA ASN A 303 -24.44 1.33 23.34
C ASN A 303 -25.06 0.50 22.19
N GLY A 304 -24.28 0.15 21.16
CA GLY A 304 -24.76 -0.50 19.95
C GLY A 304 -24.39 -1.99 19.80
N ALA A 305 -23.43 -2.50 20.57
CA ALA A 305 -22.94 -3.86 20.42
C ALA A 305 -23.46 -4.76 21.54
N GLU A 306 -24.20 -5.82 21.18
CA GLU A 306 -24.20 -7.01 22.02
C GLU A 306 -22.77 -7.54 22.11
N PRO A 307 -22.29 -8.00 23.27
CA PRO A 307 -20.93 -8.51 23.43
C PRO A 307 -20.73 -9.74 22.52
N VAL A 308 -20.17 -9.51 21.33
CA VAL A 308 -19.73 -10.58 20.43
C VAL A 308 -18.41 -11.11 21.00
N GLY A 309 -18.37 -12.41 21.28
CA GLY A 309 -17.52 -13.06 22.28
C GLY A 309 -16.00 -13.09 22.09
N ASP A 310 -15.37 -12.19 21.34
CA ASP A 310 -13.93 -12.23 21.09
C ASP A 310 -13.25 -10.88 21.38
N GLY A 311 -13.19 -10.49 22.66
CA GLY A 311 -12.25 -9.45 23.13
C GLY A 311 -12.33 -8.09 22.43
N ASP A 312 -13.41 -7.82 21.70
CA ASP A 312 -13.57 -6.65 20.86
C ASP A 312 -13.81 -5.43 21.75
N GLY A 313 -12.71 -4.75 22.10
CA GLY A 313 -12.72 -3.57 22.96
C GLY A 313 -13.58 -2.43 22.43
N ALA A 314 -13.87 -1.46 23.31
CA ALA A 314 -14.53 -0.22 22.97
C ALA A 314 -13.67 0.59 21.99
N GLY A 315 -13.98 0.48 20.69
CA GLY A 315 -13.25 1.12 19.60
C GLY A 315 -14.16 1.44 18.43
N PHE A 316 -13.63 2.19 17.46
CA PHE A 316 -14.32 2.55 16.21
C PHE A 316 -13.37 2.38 15.03
N SER A 317 -13.96 2.18 13.85
CA SER A 317 -13.24 2.16 12.58
C SER A 317 -13.36 3.51 11.88
N PHE A 318 -12.34 3.88 11.14
CA PHE A 318 -12.27 5.13 10.37
C PHE A 318 -12.12 4.82 8.89
N LEU A 319 -12.97 5.41 8.07
CA LEU A 319 -12.87 5.41 6.62
C LEU A 319 -12.63 6.83 6.11
N HIS A 320 -11.47 7.09 5.50
CA HIS A 320 -11.24 8.30 4.73
C HIS A 320 -11.74 8.10 3.30
N MET A 321 -12.91 8.66 2.99
CA MET A 321 -13.53 8.55 1.67
C MET A 321 -13.11 9.69 0.75
N ARG A 322 -12.63 9.34 -0.44
CA ARG A 322 -12.30 10.31 -1.50
C ARG A 322 -13.23 10.13 -2.69
N ALA A 323 -14.23 11.00 -2.77
CA ALA A 323 -15.29 11.00 -3.77
C ALA A 323 -15.73 12.42 -4.17
N GLU A 324 -15.00 13.44 -3.70
CA GLU A 324 -15.26 14.86 -3.96
C GLU A 324 -15.14 15.17 -5.46
N ASN A 325 -15.84 16.21 -5.92
CA ASN A 325 -15.79 16.64 -7.32
C ASN A 325 -14.36 17.04 -7.75
N ASP A 326 -13.60 17.69 -6.87
CA ASP A 326 -12.19 18.01 -7.12
C ASP A 326 -11.33 16.74 -7.24
N TRP A 327 -11.66 15.70 -6.46
CA TRP A 327 -11.00 14.41 -6.50
C TRP A 327 -11.31 13.62 -7.77
N LEU A 328 -12.56 13.62 -8.24
CA LEU A 328 -12.92 13.01 -9.52
C LEU A 328 -12.14 13.65 -10.68
N ALA A 329 -11.98 14.97 -10.65
CA ALA A 329 -11.14 15.68 -11.62
C ALA A 329 -9.66 15.31 -11.49
N HIS A 330 -9.15 15.19 -10.25
CA HIS A 330 -7.79 14.72 -9.99
C HIS A 330 -7.55 13.31 -10.53
N CYS A 331 -8.45 12.35 -10.28
CA CYS A 331 -8.29 10.98 -10.75
C CYS A 331 -8.27 10.87 -12.28
N ARG A 332 -9.07 11.68 -13.00
CA ARG A 332 -8.99 11.75 -14.46
C ARG A 332 -7.62 12.22 -14.94
N ARG A 333 -7.02 13.21 -14.27
CA ARG A 333 -5.67 13.69 -14.58
C ARG A 333 -4.62 12.63 -14.26
N TRP A 334 -4.72 12.02 -13.08
CA TRP A 334 -3.86 10.93 -12.61
C TRP A 334 -3.79 9.78 -13.60
N GLU A 335 -4.95 9.33 -14.10
CA GLU A 335 -5.05 8.25 -15.09
C GLU A 335 -4.54 8.65 -16.49
N SER A 336 -4.45 9.96 -16.78
CA SER A 336 -4.03 10.48 -18.08
C SER A 336 -2.53 10.80 -18.20
N ILE A 337 -1.75 10.67 -17.11
CA ILE A 337 -0.32 10.99 -17.11
C ILE A 337 0.41 10.08 -18.13
N PRO A 338 1.08 10.62 -19.16
CA PRO A 338 1.68 9.85 -20.23
C PRO A 338 3.10 9.38 -19.89
N ASP A 339 3.26 8.68 -18.76
CA ASP A 339 4.56 8.18 -18.27
C ASP A 339 4.77 6.67 -18.45
N GLY A 340 3.84 6.01 -19.17
CA GLY A 340 3.87 4.58 -19.41
C GLY A 340 3.48 3.73 -18.20
N ARG A 341 3.04 4.33 -17.08
CA ARG A 341 2.54 3.61 -15.91
C ARG A 341 1.02 3.51 -15.94
N ILE A 342 0.48 2.33 -15.64
CA ILE A 342 -0.97 2.13 -15.51
C ILE A 342 -1.41 2.63 -14.13
N ARG A 343 -2.22 3.69 -14.11
CA ARG A 343 -2.61 4.47 -12.92
C ARG A 343 -4.09 4.34 -12.60
N ASN A 344 -4.62 3.12 -12.56
CA ASN A 344 -6.06 2.85 -12.47
C ASN A 344 -6.62 2.71 -11.04
N ASN A 345 -5.80 2.90 -10.00
CA ASN A 345 -6.22 2.67 -8.62
C ASN A 345 -6.89 3.89 -7.97
N CYS A 346 -7.06 5.05 -8.63
CA CYS A 346 -7.56 6.25 -7.96
C CYS A 346 -9.03 6.16 -7.49
N LEU A 347 -9.92 5.59 -8.32
CA LEU A 347 -11.34 5.41 -8.03
C LEU A 347 -11.77 3.95 -7.86
N THR A 348 -10.83 3.00 -7.90
CA THR A 348 -11.13 1.58 -7.69
C THR A 348 -11.80 1.39 -6.33
N ASN A 349 -12.87 0.60 -6.29
CA ASN A 349 -13.66 0.30 -5.09
C ASN A 349 -14.29 1.49 -4.35
N THR A 350 -14.25 2.73 -4.87
CA THR A 350 -14.86 3.89 -4.17
C THR A 350 -16.36 3.69 -3.94
N TRP A 351 -17.08 3.21 -4.95
CA TRP A 351 -18.54 2.99 -4.87
C TRP A 351 -18.93 1.65 -4.22
N THR A 352 -17.99 0.72 -4.15
CA THR A 352 -18.13 -0.61 -3.53
C THR A 352 -17.27 -0.74 -2.27
N VAL A 353 -16.98 0.38 -1.59
CA VAL A 353 -16.03 0.42 -0.46
C VAL A 353 -16.40 -0.54 0.68
N HIS A 354 -17.69 -0.80 0.87
CA HIS A 354 -18.21 -1.78 1.82
C HIS A 354 -17.64 -3.19 1.58
N GLU A 355 -17.45 -3.60 0.33
CA GLU A 355 -16.82 -4.89 0.00
C GLU A 355 -15.36 -4.92 0.42
N ALA A 356 -14.62 -3.81 0.21
CA ALA A 356 -13.23 -3.70 0.63
C ALA A 356 -13.08 -3.72 2.16
N LEU A 357 -13.97 -3.03 2.88
CA LEU A 357 -14.03 -3.07 4.34
C LEU A 357 -14.26 -4.49 4.87
N LEU A 358 -15.26 -5.21 4.31
CA LEU A 358 -15.56 -6.59 4.68
C LEU A 358 -14.41 -7.54 4.31
N ALA A 359 -13.81 -7.37 3.14
CA ALA A 359 -12.63 -8.13 2.71
C ALA A 359 -11.42 -7.91 3.61
N LYS A 360 -11.40 -6.84 4.41
CA LYS A 360 -10.37 -6.52 5.41
C LYS A 360 -10.85 -6.74 6.84
N ARG A 361 -11.98 -7.46 7.02
CA ARG A 361 -12.59 -7.79 8.30
C ARG A 361 -12.79 -6.56 9.20
N VAL A 362 -13.16 -5.43 8.61
CA VAL A 362 -13.69 -4.30 9.38
C VAL A 362 -15.09 -4.68 9.82
N SER A 363 -15.33 -4.70 11.13
CA SER A 363 -16.60 -5.17 11.68
C SER A 363 -17.74 -4.18 11.41
N PRO A 364 -18.87 -4.62 10.81
CA PRO A 364 -20.05 -3.77 10.65
C PRO A 364 -20.73 -3.38 11.96
N SER A 365 -20.55 -4.18 13.03
CA SER A 365 -21.15 -3.89 14.34
C SER A 365 -20.47 -2.74 15.09
N ARG A 366 -19.26 -2.35 14.67
CA ARG A 366 -18.53 -1.23 15.24
C ARG A 366 -18.95 0.09 14.58
N PRO A 367 -18.93 1.21 15.31
CA PRO A 367 -19.06 2.53 14.71
C PRO A 367 -18.04 2.71 13.59
N LEU A 368 -18.52 3.14 12.42
CA LEU A 368 -17.69 3.49 11.28
C LEU A 368 -17.77 5.00 11.05
N TYR A 369 -16.74 5.73 11.43
CA TYR A 369 -16.62 7.15 11.10
C TYR A 369 -16.14 7.31 9.66
N VAL A 370 -16.92 7.98 8.81
CA VAL A 370 -16.63 8.19 7.39
C VAL A 370 -16.34 9.67 7.15
N ALA A 371 -15.06 9.98 7.02
CA ALA A 371 -14.56 11.33 6.77
C ALA A 371 -14.51 11.62 5.27
N SER A 372 -15.11 12.73 4.85
CA SER A 372 -15.01 13.29 3.51
C SER A 372 -15.48 14.75 3.51
N MET A 373 -15.21 15.49 2.44
CA MET A 373 -15.86 16.79 2.23
C MET A 373 -17.24 16.58 1.57
N TRP A 374 -18.22 16.13 2.36
CA TRP A 374 -19.54 15.72 1.88
C TRP A 374 -20.31 16.81 1.12
N SER A 375 -20.02 18.08 1.39
CA SER A 375 -20.60 19.22 0.67
C SER A 375 -20.09 19.38 -0.77
N ASP A 376 -18.96 18.76 -1.12
CA ASP A 376 -18.39 18.74 -2.48
C ASP A 376 -18.56 17.39 -3.19
N ILE A 377 -19.38 16.48 -2.66
CA ILE A 377 -19.70 15.21 -3.31
C ILE A 377 -21.05 15.34 -4.02
N ASP A 378 -21.15 14.81 -5.25
CA ASP A 378 -22.45 14.69 -5.93
C ASP A 378 -23.46 13.93 -5.04
N PRO A 379 -24.66 14.48 -4.79
CA PRO A 379 -25.62 13.86 -3.88
C PRO A 379 -25.95 12.41 -4.24
N THR A 380 -26.02 12.07 -5.53
CA THR A 380 -26.29 10.70 -5.98
C THR A 380 -25.18 9.74 -5.55
N ASN A 381 -23.92 10.16 -5.71
CA ASN A 381 -22.76 9.37 -5.31
C ASN A 381 -22.66 9.25 -3.79
N ARG A 382 -22.95 10.33 -3.06
CA ARG A 382 -23.01 10.34 -1.59
C ARG A 382 -24.04 9.32 -1.09
N ASP A 383 -25.27 9.42 -1.60
CA ASP A 383 -26.38 8.56 -1.18
C ASP A 383 -26.11 7.09 -1.56
N LEU A 384 -25.46 6.84 -2.70
CA LEU A 384 -25.02 5.50 -3.09
C LEU A 384 -24.00 4.90 -2.12
N ILE A 385 -22.97 5.67 -1.72
CA ILE A 385 -21.94 5.23 -0.76
C ILE A 385 -22.60 4.86 0.58
N PHE A 386 -23.40 5.76 1.15
CA PHE A 386 -24.05 5.52 2.44
C PHE A 386 -25.02 4.34 2.36
N SER A 387 -25.87 4.28 1.32
CA SER A 387 -26.81 3.19 1.14
C SER A 387 -26.11 1.82 1.07
N ASN A 388 -24.95 1.75 0.40
CA ASN A 388 -24.19 0.51 0.30
C ASN A 388 -23.53 0.12 1.64
N LEU A 389 -23.01 1.09 2.41
CA LEU A 389 -22.47 0.84 3.75
C LEU A 389 -23.55 0.36 4.71
N GLU A 390 -24.70 1.03 4.74
CA GLU A 390 -25.84 0.66 5.60
C GLU A 390 -26.40 -0.72 5.23
N LYS A 391 -26.55 -1.03 3.94
CA LYS A 391 -26.97 -2.37 3.47
C LYS A 391 -25.99 -3.47 3.87
N ALA A 392 -24.70 -3.15 3.98
CA ALA A 392 -23.68 -4.05 4.48
C ALA A 392 -23.65 -4.15 6.02
N GLY A 393 -24.56 -3.44 6.71
CA GLY A 393 -24.74 -3.49 8.15
C GLY A 393 -23.86 -2.52 8.95
N PHE A 394 -23.13 -1.60 8.29
CA PHE A 394 -22.29 -0.63 8.99
C PHE A 394 -23.13 0.45 9.67
N LYS A 395 -22.80 0.77 10.92
CA LYS A 395 -23.31 1.95 11.61
C LYS A 395 -22.43 3.16 11.31
N VAL A 396 -22.87 3.98 10.36
CA VAL A 396 -22.08 5.08 9.82
C VAL A 396 -22.25 6.36 10.65
N TYR A 397 -21.13 7.04 10.88
CA TYR A 397 -21.05 8.36 11.50
C TYR A 397 -20.26 9.31 10.60
N THR A 398 -20.64 10.57 10.57
CA THR A 398 -19.96 11.67 9.90
C THR A 398 -19.59 12.75 10.91
N GLN A 399 -18.86 13.78 10.46
CA GLN A 399 -18.51 14.91 11.32
C GLN A 399 -19.75 15.61 11.90
N GLU A 400 -20.83 15.72 11.11
CA GLU A 400 -22.09 16.35 11.53
C GLU A 400 -22.78 15.57 12.66
N ASP A 401 -22.65 14.24 12.68
CA ASP A 401 -23.26 13.38 13.69
C ASP A 401 -22.56 13.48 15.05
N ILE A 402 -21.24 13.71 15.05
CA ILE A 402 -20.42 13.67 16.27
C ILE A 402 -20.03 15.06 16.80
N LEU A 403 -20.22 16.11 16.01
CA LEU A 403 -19.98 17.51 16.40
C LEU A 403 -21.21 18.43 16.17
N PRO A 404 -22.44 18.04 16.58
CA PRO A 404 -23.66 18.79 16.23
C PRO A 404 -23.77 20.17 16.91
N GLU A 405 -23.11 20.37 18.05
CA GLU A 405 -23.23 21.58 18.89
C GLU A 405 -22.06 22.56 18.74
N MET A 406 -21.14 22.32 17.79
CA MET A 406 -20.00 23.20 17.61
C MET A 406 -20.44 24.57 17.06
N ALA A 407 -20.30 25.60 17.90
CA ALA A 407 -20.69 26.98 17.60
C ALA A 407 -19.86 27.66 16.48
N VAL A 408 -18.74 27.05 16.06
CA VAL A 408 -17.83 27.62 15.06
C VAL A 408 -17.68 26.63 13.90
N PRO A 409 -18.09 27.02 12.67
CA PRO A 409 -17.84 26.19 11.50
C PRO A 409 -16.34 26.09 11.24
N LEU A 410 -15.83 24.85 11.16
CA LEU A 410 -14.45 24.59 10.80
C LEU A 410 -14.24 24.86 9.30
N SER A 411 -13.11 25.47 8.96
CA SER A 411 -12.64 25.53 7.57
C SER A 411 -12.31 24.12 7.07
N ARG A 412 -12.17 23.97 5.74
CA ARG A 412 -11.78 22.69 5.13
C ARG A 412 -10.54 22.07 5.76
N GLU A 413 -9.47 22.85 5.93
CA GLU A 413 -8.22 22.32 6.49
C GLU A 413 -8.29 22.08 8.00
N GLN A 414 -9.14 22.82 8.71
CA GLN A 414 -9.41 22.57 10.14
C GLN A 414 -10.22 21.28 10.32
N SER A 415 -11.24 21.03 9.50
CA SER A 415 -11.95 19.74 9.49
C SER A 415 -11.00 18.59 9.14
N ALA A 416 -10.15 18.75 8.12
CA ALA A 416 -9.15 17.75 7.77
C ALA A 416 -8.17 17.48 8.92
N LEU A 417 -7.74 18.52 9.65
CA LEU A 417 -6.92 18.35 10.85
C LEU A 417 -7.66 17.49 11.90
N VAL A 418 -8.89 17.85 12.24
CA VAL A 418 -9.69 17.11 13.23
C VAL A 418 -9.87 15.65 12.80
N ASP A 419 -10.27 15.41 11.55
CA ASP A 419 -10.43 14.07 10.97
C ASP A 419 -9.13 13.25 11.02
N PHE A 420 -7.98 13.88 10.76
CA PHE A 420 -6.68 13.21 10.80
C PHE A 420 -6.37 12.69 12.21
N TYR A 421 -6.61 13.49 13.24
CA TYR A 421 -6.32 13.07 14.62
C TYR A 421 -7.38 12.10 15.17
N ILE A 422 -8.65 12.19 14.74
CA ILE A 422 -9.64 11.13 14.99
C ILE A 422 -9.17 9.82 14.33
N ALA A 423 -8.65 9.87 13.10
CA ALA A 423 -8.12 8.69 12.41
C ALA A 423 -6.91 8.07 13.14
N LEU A 424 -6.01 8.88 13.72
CA LEU A 424 -4.89 8.39 14.55
C LEU A 424 -5.37 7.67 15.83
N ALA A 425 -6.53 8.08 16.37
CA ALA A 425 -7.16 7.47 17.54
C ALA A 425 -7.97 6.19 17.22
N SER A 426 -8.40 6.02 15.96
CA SER A 426 -9.20 4.86 15.55
C SER A 426 -8.48 3.51 15.74
N GLU A 427 -9.26 2.45 15.92
CA GLU A 427 -8.75 1.07 16.01
C GLU A 427 -8.26 0.60 14.63
N LYS A 428 -9.11 0.73 13.62
CA LYS A 428 -8.81 0.43 12.22
C LYS A 428 -9.00 1.66 11.35
N PHE A 429 -7.97 2.01 10.57
CA PHE A 429 -8.03 3.06 9.56
C PHE A 429 -7.99 2.48 8.15
N MET A 430 -8.92 2.88 7.30
CA MET A 430 -8.87 2.61 5.86
C MET A 430 -9.02 3.90 5.06
N GLY A 431 -8.22 4.08 4.02
CA GLY A 431 -8.34 5.26 3.13
C GLY A 431 -8.08 4.98 1.66
N ASN A 432 -7.96 6.03 0.88
CA ASN A 432 -7.56 5.97 -0.53
C ASN A 432 -6.04 6.10 -0.69
N SER A 433 -5.37 5.13 -1.31
CA SER A 433 -3.91 5.07 -1.43
C SER A 433 -3.28 6.20 -2.26
N VAL A 434 -4.03 6.82 -3.17
CA VAL A 434 -3.55 7.95 -4.01
C VAL A 434 -3.62 9.26 -3.22
N SER A 435 -4.46 9.34 -2.19
CA SER A 435 -4.58 10.53 -1.34
C SER A 435 -3.37 10.65 -0.41
N SER A 436 -2.69 11.80 -0.45
CA SER A 436 -1.59 12.10 0.48
C SER A 436 -2.04 12.11 1.94
N PHE A 437 -3.32 12.43 2.20
CA PHE A 437 -3.91 12.35 3.53
C PHE A 437 -3.93 10.91 4.06
N SER A 438 -4.50 9.97 3.29
CA SER A 438 -4.53 8.57 3.71
C SER A 438 -3.13 7.97 3.77
N ALA A 439 -2.28 8.29 2.79
CA ALA A 439 -0.92 7.78 2.74
C ALA A 439 -0.12 8.19 3.98
N LEU A 440 -0.19 9.47 4.37
CA LEU A 440 0.48 9.95 5.58
C LEU A 440 -0.11 9.32 6.86
N LEU A 441 -1.43 9.13 6.93
CA LEU A 441 -2.04 8.38 8.05
C LEU A 441 -1.57 6.92 8.11
N ILE A 442 -1.48 6.23 6.97
CA ILE A 442 -0.94 4.88 6.90
C ILE A 442 0.50 4.86 7.42
N TYR A 443 1.32 5.87 7.09
CA TYR A 443 2.70 5.97 7.54
C TYR A 443 2.78 6.12 9.06
N GLU A 444 2.10 7.12 9.63
CA GLU A 444 2.13 7.40 11.07
C GLU A 444 1.51 6.25 11.89
N ARG A 445 0.43 5.64 11.41
CA ARG A 445 -0.18 4.48 12.08
C ARG A 445 0.69 3.24 12.02
N THR A 446 1.27 2.92 10.86
CA THR A 446 2.17 1.77 10.70
C THR A 446 3.42 1.95 11.57
N ARG A 447 3.96 3.18 11.65
CA ARG A 447 5.08 3.53 12.54
C ARG A 447 4.73 3.29 14.01
N ALA A 448 3.50 3.58 14.41
CA ALA A 448 2.96 3.33 15.74
C ALA A 448 2.41 1.89 15.94
N GLU A 449 2.70 0.96 15.01
CA GLU A 449 2.21 -0.43 15.02
C GLU A 449 0.68 -0.56 15.09
N LYS A 450 -0.06 0.45 14.61
CA LYS A 450 -1.52 0.47 14.54
C LYS A 450 -2.02 0.01 13.17
N TRP A 451 -3.19 -0.62 13.17
CA TRP A 451 -3.82 -1.14 11.95
C TRP A 451 -4.14 -0.02 10.95
N ALA A 452 -3.63 -0.13 9.72
CA ALA A 452 -3.94 0.79 8.63
C ALA A 452 -3.94 0.07 7.27
N SER A 453 -4.92 0.37 6.42
CA SER A 453 -5.05 -0.19 5.07
C SER A 453 -5.61 0.85 4.09
N TRP A 454 -5.75 0.47 2.83
CA TRP A 454 -6.50 1.23 1.82
C TRP A 454 -7.51 0.34 1.10
N TYR A 455 -8.54 0.95 0.47
CA TYR A 455 -9.65 0.22 -0.16
C TYR A 455 -9.52 0.08 -1.68
N ASN A 456 -8.75 0.96 -2.31
CA ASN A 456 -8.69 1.14 -3.77
C ASN A 456 -7.57 0.32 -4.45
N GLY A 457 -6.91 -0.58 -3.70
CA GLY A 457 -5.83 -1.41 -4.21
C GLY A 457 -4.65 -0.61 -4.78
N GLY A 458 -3.86 -1.26 -5.63
CA GLY A 458 -2.63 -0.69 -6.20
C GLY A 458 -1.57 -0.32 -5.15
N ASN A 459 -0.57 0.46 -5.56
CA ASN A 459 0.46 0.99 -4.67
C ASN A 459 -0.02 2.28 -3.96
N ILE A 460 0.77 2.73 -2.98
CA ILE A 460 0.68 4.09 -2.41
C ILE A 460 1.69 4.97 -3.16
N PRO A 461 1.26 5.89 -4.03
CA PRO A 461 2.19 6.71 -4.81
C PRO A 461 3.15 7.56 -4.00
N LEU A 462 2.74 7.98 -2.80
CA LEU A 462 3.60 8.77 -1.92
C LEU A 462 4.88 8.01 -1.53
N ASP A 463 4.88 6.67 -1.59
CA ASP A 463 6.03 5.82 -1.22
C ASP A 463 7.17 5.90 -2.25
N ASP A 464 6.87 6.31 -3.49
CA ASP A 464 7.89 6.58 -4.50
C ASP A 464 8.75 7.79 -4.12
N PHE A 465 8.22 8.70 -3.30
CA PHE A 465 8.89 9.92 -2.84
C PHE A 465 9.37 9.86 -1.38
N ILE A 466 8.63 9.16 -0.53
CA ILE A 466 8.87 9.07 0.92
C ILE A 466 8.93 7.58 1.28
N PRO A 467 10.11 6.94 1.13
CA PRO A 467 10.25 5.48 1.20
C PRO A 467 10.40 4.99 2.64
N VAL A 468 9.42 5.32 3.47
CA VAL A 468 9.39 4.97 4.90
C VAL A 468 8.54 3.74 5.18
N LEU A 469 7.68 3.32 4.24
CA LEU A 469 6.99 2.05 4.36
C LEU A 469 7.92 0.88 4.04
N ARG A 470 7.72 -0.20 4.79
CA ARG A 470 8.39 -1.48 4.55
C ARG A 470 7.39 -2.44 3.91
N LEU A 471 7.79 -3.09 2.83
CA LEU A 471 6.98 -4.14 2.21
C LEU A 471 6.94 -5.35 3.15
N PRO A 472 5.76 -5.85 3.56
CA PRO A 472 5.70 -7.05 4.37
C PRO A 472 6.23 -8.24 3.55
N TRP A 473 7.26 -8.87 4.08
CA TRP A 473 7.87 -10.07 3.52
C TRP A 473 7.49 -11.25 4.40
N VAL A 474 6.79 -12.21 3.81
CA VAL A 474 6.27 -13.39 4.49
C VAL A 474 7.01 -14.62 3.95
N PHE A 475 7.43 -15.50 4.86
CA PHE A 475 7.93 -16.83 4.50
C PHE A 475 7.38 -17.85 5.49
N THR A 476 7.33 -19.12 5.08
CA THR A 476 6.97 -20.23 5.97
C THR A 476 8.22 -20.93 6.44
N TYR A 477 8.25 -21.36 7.70
CA TYR A 477 9.34 -22.16 8.23
C TYR A 477 8.89 -23.09 9.36
N ASN A 478 9.70 -24.10 9.65
CA ASN A 478 9.40 -25.04 10.72
C ASN A 478 10.62 -25.33 11.61
N GLY A 479 10.36 -25.86 12.80
CA GLY A 479 11.40 -26.14 13.80
C GLY A 479 12.27 -27.38 13.53
N TRP A 480 12.00 -28.15 12.47
CA TRP A 480 12.66 -29.43 12.19
C TRP A 480 13.41 -29.47 10.84
N SER A 481 13.43 -28.37 10.09
CA SER A 481 14.18 -28.18 8.84
C SER A 481 15.62 -27.70 9.05
N GLN A 482 16.28 -28.10 10.15
CA GLN A 482 17.58 -27.54 10.60
C GLN A 482 18.67 -27.50 9.51
N LYS A 483 18.67 -28.47 8.60
CA LYS A 483 19.61 -28.51 7.47
C LYS A 483 19.50 -27.33 6.50
N TYR A 484 18.44 -26.50 6.59
CA TYR A 484 18.24 -25.30 5.78
C TYR A 484 18.33 -24.00 6.59
N ASP A 485 18.62 -24.05 7.89
CA ASP A 485 18.68 -22.85 8.75
C ASP A 485 19.67 -21.83 8.19
N TYR A 486 20.77 -22.31 7.64
CA TYR A 486 21.80 -21.47 7.04
C TYR A 486 21.30 -20.65 5.84
N MET A 487 20.34 -21.18 5.06
CA MET A 487 19.70 -20.46 3.95
C MET A 487 18.77 -19.37 4.48
N LEU A 488 17.93 -19.73 5.44
CA LEU A 488 17.01 -18.80 6.08
C LEU A 488 17.76 -17.64 6.75
N LYS A 489 18.86 -17.94 7.44
CA LYS A 489 19.71 -16.93 8.09
C LYS A 489 20.23 -15.91 7.06
N ALA A 490 20.67 -16.36 5.89
CA ALA A 490 21.13 -15.48 4.82
C ALA A 490 19.98 -14.65 4.20
N ALA A 491 18.79 -15.23 4.04
CA ALA A 491 17.60 -14.52 3.59
C ALA A 491 17.26 -13.35 4.54
N VAL A 492 17.19 -13.62 5.84
CA VAL A 492 16.85 -12.62 6.87
C VAL A 492 17.93 -11.54 6.97
N ARG A 493 19.21 -11.92 6.98
CA ARG A 493 20.33 -10.95 7.03
C ARG A 493 20.37 -10.05 5.80
N SER A 494 20.15 -10.59 4.60
CA SER A 494 20.09 -9.77 3.38
C SER A 494 18.89 -8.83 3.36
N ALA A 495 17.72 -9.25 3.84
CA ALA A 495 16.55 -8.37 3.99
C ALA A 495 16.85 -7.23 4.98
N ALA A 496 17.43 -7.56 6.14
CA ALA A 496 17.78 -6.60 7.18
C ALA A 496 18.80 -5.56 6.69
N ARG A 497 19.77 -5.98 5.86
CA ARG A 497 20.78 -5.09 5.27
C ARG A 497 20.18 -3.91 4.50
N PHE A 498 19.08 -4.13 3.78
CA PHE A 498 18.43 -3.06 3.00
C PHE A 498 17.36 -2.32 3.78
N GLY A 499 16.76 -2.94 4.80
CA GLY A 499 15.81 -2.27 5.70
C GLY A 499 14.51 -1.81 5.02
N THR A 500 14.16 -2.36 3.85
CA THR A 500 12.92 -2.05 3.12
C THR A 500 11.84 -3.14 3.26
N LEU A 501 12.16 -4.26 3.90
CA LEU A 501 11.25 -5.36 4.15
C LEU A 501 10.91 -5.46 5.64
N ALA A 502 9.68 -5.83 5.95
CA ALA A 502 9.25 -6.20 7.29
C ALA A 502 9.04 -7.72 7.35
N PRO A 503 9.92 -8.49 8.02
CA PRO A 503 9.88 -9.95 7.97
C PRO A 503 8.82 -10.57 8.90
N TYR A 504 7.99 -11.45 8.34
CA TYR A 504 6.99 -12.27 9.02
C TYR A 504 7.25 -13.74 8.72
N CYS A 505 7.27 -14.57 9.75
CA CYS A 505 7.41 -16.02 9.61
C CYS A 505 6.13 -16.71 10.05
N LEU A 506 5.43 -17.37 9.13
CA LEU A 506 4.43 -18.37 9.50
C LEU A 506 5.20 -19.61 9.97
N PHE A 507 5.18 -19.84 11.28
CA PHE A 507 6.05 -20.81 11.93
C PHE A 507 5.25 -21.97 12.51
N SER A 508 5.68 -23.20 12.20
CA SER A 508 5.22 -24.40 12.89
C SER A 508 6.38 -25.09 13.61
N GLY A 509 6.26 -25.27 14.92
CA GLY A 509 7.29 -25.92 15.72
C GLY A 509 7.34 -25.42 17.14
N ASN A 510 8.32 -25.92 17.89
CA ASN A 510 8.51 -25.56 19.28
C ASN A 510 9.20 -24.19 19.41
N ARG A 511 8.74 -23.36 20.36
CA ARG A 511 9.33 -22.07 20.72
C ARG A 511 10.77 -22.18 21.25
N THR A 512 11.14 -23.36 21.76
CA THR A 512 12.49 -23.65 22.25
C THR A 512 13.46 -24.03 21.15
N ALA A 513 13.03 -24.13 19.89
CA ALA A 513 13.95 -24.39 18.78
C ALA A 513 14.93 -23.23 18.62
N GLU A 514 16.20 -23.54 18.37
CA GLU A 514 17.26 -22.53 18.21
C GLU A 514 16.92 -21.53 17.10
N ILE A 515 16.45 -22.01 15.95
CA ILE A 515 16.07 -21.14 14.83
C ILE A 515 14.92 -20.19 15.19
N HIS A 516 13.97 -20.60 16.04
CA HIS A 516 12.90 -19.73 16.50
C HIS A 516 13.46 -18.57 17.32
N GLN A 517 14.33 -18.86 18.30
CA GLN A 517 14.97 -17.83 19.13
C GLN A 517 15.82 -16.89 18.29
N TRP A 518 16.55 -17.45 17.32
CA TRP A 518 17.35 -16.66 16.37
C TRP A 518 16.49 -15.70 15.56
N LEU A 519 15.36 -16.15 14.99
CA LEU A 519 14.45 -15.30 14.22
C LEU A 519 13.88 -14.15 15.05
N VAL A 520 13.47 -14.40 16.29
CA VAL A 520 13.00 -13.36 17.22
C VAL A 520 14.12 -12.35 17.48
N ALA A 521 15.35 -12.80 17.72
CA ALA A 521 16.51 -11.93 17.92
C ALA A 521 16.87 -11.10 16.66
N GLN A 522 16.45 -11.53 15.47
CA GLN A 522 16.60 -10.78 14.22
C GLN A 522 15.38 -9.91 13.88
N ASN A 523 14.50 -9.65 14.86
CA ASN A 523 13.30 -8.83 14.69
C ASN A 523 12.33 -9.38 13.63
N VAL A 524 12.27 -10.70 13.47
CA VAL A 524 11.26 -11.38 12.65
C VAL A 524 10.00 -11.57 13.47
N ARG A 525 8.85 -11.14 12.93
CA ARG A 525 7.55 -11.35 13.57
C ARG A 525 7.07 -12.78 13.34
N ILE A 526 7.09 -13.58 14.40
CA ILE A 526 6.64 -14.98 14.35
C ILE A 526 5.12 -15.05 14.48
N ILE A 527 4.47 -15.68 13.50
CA ILE A 527 3.06 -16.04 13.52
C ILE A 527 3.01 -17.55 13.72
N TYR A 528 2.65 -17.99 14.93
CA TYR A 528 2.48 -19.41 15.18
C TYR A 528 1.26 -19.92 14.45
N HIS A 529 1.48 -20.92 13.60
CA HIS A 529 0.42 -21.41 12.74
C HIS A 529 0.26 -22.92 12.85
N ASN A 530 -0.98 -23.34 13.10
CA ASN A 530 -1.40 -24.73 13.07
C ASN A 530 -2.61 -24.86 12.13
N PRO A 531 -2.40 -25.23 10.86
CA PRO A 531 -3.47 -25.21 9.86
C PRO A 531 -4.59 -26.20 10.18
N SER A 532 -5.85 -25.76 10.13
CA SER A 532 -7.02 -26.62 10.37
C SER A 532 -7.15 -27.73 9.31
N TRP A 533 -6.69 -27.47 8.09
CA TRP A 533 -6.70 -28.42 6.97
C TRP A 533 -5.54 -29.42 7.00
N ALA A 534 -4.59 -29.33 7.95
CA ALA A 534 -3.36 -30.14 7.96
C ALA A 534 -3.65 -31.65 7.86
N THR A 535 -4.64 -32.14 8.61
CA THR A 535 -5.04 -33.56 8.58
C THR A 535 -5.66 -33.97 7.24
N GLN A 536 -6.36 -33.06 6.55
CA GLN A 536 -6.98 -33.33 5.26
C GLN A 536 -5.92 -33.41 4.15
N ILE A 537 -4.97 -32.48 4.11
CA ILE A 537 -3.83 -32.55 3.18
C ILE A 537 -3.01 -33.81 3.41
N ALA A 538 -2.76 -34.21 4.67
CA ALA A 538 -2.07 -35.45 4.99
C ALA A 538 -2.77 -36.70 4.42
N ARG A 539 -4.11 -36.71 4.38
CA ARG A 539 -4.91 -37.82 3.79
C ARG A 539 -4.84 -37.87 2.26
N LEU A 540 -4.57 -36.73 1.62
CA LEU A 540 -4.42 -36.66 0.16
C LEU A 540 -3.02 -37.13 -0.29
N LEU A 541 -2.11 -37.43 0.64
CA LEU A 541 -0.80 -38.01 0.35
C LEU A 541 -0.94 -39.47 -0.08
N GLY A 542 -0.82 -39.72 -1.38
CA GLY A 542 -0.76 -41.06 -1.97
C GLY A 542 0.63 -41.43 -2.51
N LYS A 543 0.85 -42.72 -2.79
CA LYS A 543 2.09 -43.23 -3.42
C LYS A 543 2.42 -42.57 -4.77
N GLU A 544 1.41 -42.11 -5.50
CA GLU A 544 1.61 -41.40 -6.78
C GLU A 544 2.19 -39.99 -6.59
N ASN A 545 1.95 -39.34 -5.46
CA ASN A 545 2.52 -38.02 -5.16
C ASN A 545 4.04 -38.13 -4.93
N LEU A 546 4.52 -39.19 -4.27
CA LEU A 546 5.97 -39.42 -4.05
C LEU A 546 6.76 -39.52 -5.36
N ARG A 547 6.13 -39.94 -6.47
CA ARG A 547 6.76 -39.99 -7.79
C ARG A 547 6.95 -38.61 -8.42
N THR A 548 6.19 -37.61 -7.99
CA THR A 548 6.17 -36.28 -8.60
C THR A 548 6.93 -35.23 -7.78
N SER A 549 7.07 -35.41 -6.46
CA SER A 549 7.95 -34.55 -5.64
C SER A 549 8.42 -35.24 -4.36
N HIS A 550 9.69 -35.03 -4.01
CA HIS A 550 10.30 -35.51 -2.75
C HIS A 550 9.68 -34.86 -1.50
N LEU A 551 9.02 -33.70 -1.66
CA LEU A 551 8.34 -32.97 -0.59
C LEU A 551 7.11 -33.72 -0.02
N TYR A 552 6.68 -34.82 -0.66
CA TYR A 552 5.61 -35.70 -0.15
C TYR A 552 6.11 -36.87 0.71
N ALA A 553 7.43 -36.98 0.94
CA ALA A 553 8.01 -38.09 1.70
C ALA A 553 7.59 -38.13 3.17
N ASN A 554 7.16 -37.00 3.73
CA ASN A 554 6.68 -36.88 5.11
C ASN A 554 5.46 -35.92 5.15
N PRO A 555 4.34 -36.30 5.81
CA PRO A 555 3.21 -35.41 6.08
C PRO A 555 3.59 -34.04 6.65
N GLU A 556 4.60 -33.95 7.51
CA GLU A 556 5.05 -32.68 8.11
C GLU A 556 5.67 -31.75 7.06
N MET A 557 6.40 -32.30 6.09
CA MET A 557 6.95 -31.51 4.97
C MET A 557 5.83 -31.01 4.06
N ALA A 558 4.83 -31.84 3.78
CA ALA A 558 3.67 -31.42 3.01
C ALA A 558 2.92 -30.28 3.71
N VAL A 559 2.67 -30.39 5.02
CA VAL A 559 2.05 -29.30 5.79
C VAL A 559 2.90 -28.03 5.68
N GLY A 560 4.23 -28.11 5.83
CA GLY A 560 5.14 -26.97 5.68
C GLY A 560 5.05 -26.27 4.31
N THR A 561 4.97 -27.04 3.21
CA THR A 561 4.78 -26.47 1.86
C THR A 561 3.45 -25.71 1.74
N TRP A 562 2.37 -26.31 2.25
CA TRP A 562 1.00 -25.80 2.08
C TRP A 562 0.63 -24.66 3.04
N GLN A 563 1.43 -24.40 4.09
CA GLN A 563 1.14 -23.32 5.07
C GLN A 563 0.86 -21.96 4.43
N ARG A 564 1.47 -21.68 3.27
CA ARG A 564 1.31 -20.42 2.56
C ARG A 564 -0.13 -20.13 2.11
N ILE A 565 -1.00 -21.14 2.04
CA ILE A 565 -2.42 -20.93 1.67
C ILE A 565 -3.19 -20.14 2.73
N ASP A 566 -2.73 -20.13 3.98
CA ASP A 566 -3.39 -19.44 5.09
C ASP A 566 -2.88 -18.01 5.32
N ILE A 567 -1.84 -17.57 4.60
CA ILE A 567 -1.36 -16.18 4.61
C ILE A 567 -2.49 -15.13 4.51
N PRO A 568 -3.50 -15.26 3.63
CA PRO A 568 -4.59 -14.28 3.58
C PRO A 568 -5.48 -14.25 4.83
N ILE A 569 -5.56 -15.32 5.60
CA ILE A 569 -6.53 -15.42 6.71
C ILE A 569 -5.92 -15.22 8.11
N VAL A 570 -4.60 -15.17 8.24
CA VAL A 570 -3.94 -14.91 9.52
C VAL A 570 -4.19 -13.46 9.99
N PRO A 571 -4.65 -13.24 11.24
CA PRO A 571 -5.00 -11.90 11.73
C PRO A 571 -3.87 -10.87 11.67
N GLU A 572 -2.62 -11.28 11.89
CA GLU A 572 -1.46 -10.40 11.94
C GLU A 572 -1.13 -9.77 10.57
N LEU A 573 -1.62 -10.36 9.48
CA LEU A 573 -1.43 -9.85 8.12
C LEU A 573 -2.69 -9.17 7.56
N GLU A 574 -3.75 -9.07 8.34
CA GLU A 574 -5.06 -8.60 7.88
C GLU A 574 -5.04 -7.20 7.25
N GLN A 575 -4.22 -6.30 7.81
CA GLN A 575 -4.07 -4.92 7.36
C GLN A 575 -3.43 -4.79 5.97
N PHE A 576 -2.60 -5.76 5.56
CA PHE A 576 -1.81 -5.61 4.35
C PHE A 576 -2.64 -5.81 3.09
N GLU A 577 -2.41 -4.94 2.10
CA GLU A 577 -2.97 -5.09 0.75
C GLU A 577 -2.16 -6.11 -0.04
N TYR A 578 -0.85 -5.93 -0.03
CA TYR A 578 0.11 -6.79 -0.70
C TYR A 578 1.16 -7.28 0.27
N VAL A 579 1.54 -8.54 0.11
CA VAL A 579 2.73 -9.10 0.76
C VAL A 579 3.61 -9.78 -0.28
N LEU A 580 4.92 -9.68 -0.08
CA LEU A 580 5.88 -10.51 -0.78
C LEU A 580 5.99 -11.84 -0.05
N PHE A 581 5.61 -12.93 -0.69
CA PHE A 581 5.94 -14.26 -0.22
C PHE A 581 7.22 -14.77 -0.91
N THR A 582 8.12 -15.38 -0.14
CA THR A 582 9.21 -16.19 -0.70
C THR A 582 9.39 -17.52 0.04
N ASP A 583 9.97 -18.50 -0.64
CA ASP A 583 10.61 -19.63 0.03
C ASP A 583 11.79 -19.14 0.89
N SER A 584 12.23 -19.97 1.83
CA SER A 584 13.27 -19.63 2.81
C SER A 584 14.71 -19.71 2.27
N ASP A 585 14.87 -20.11 1.01
CA ASP A 585 16.15 -20.36 0.32
C ASP A 585 16.48 -19.28 -0.71
N VAL A 586 16.17 -18.03 -0.35
CA VAL A 586 16.47 -16.84 -1.13
C VAL A 586 17.54 -15.97 -0.46
N TYR A 587 18.08 -15.01 -1.18
CA TYR A 587 18.65 -13.81 -0.57
C TYR A 587 18.36 -12.57 -1.42
N PHE A 588 18.30 -11.43 -0.75
CA PHE A 588 18.03 -10.15 -1.37
C PHE A 588 19.34 -9.49 -1.81
N ARG A 589 19.37 -8.98 -3.04
CA ARG A 589 20.53 -8.27 -3.60
C ARG A 589 20.36 -6.76 -3.60
N ARG A 590 19.12 -6.28 -3.43
CA ARG A 590 18.78 -4.86 -3.52
C ARG A 590 17.62 -4.55 -2.58
N ALA A 591 17.50 -3.26 -2.22
CA ALA A 591 16.29 -2.72 -1.62
C ALA A 591 15.10 -2.97 -2.54
N LEU A 592 13.99 -3.42 -1.95
CA LEU A 592 12.78 -3.82 -2.66
C LEU A 592 11.56 -3.12 -2.05
N ARG A 593 10.70 -2.60 -2.91
CA ARG A 593 9.46 -1.88 -2.61
C ARG A 593 8.31 -2.43 -3.44
N LEU A 594 7.08 -2.06 -3.08
CA LEU A 594 5.91 -2.50 -3.82
C LEU A 594 5.89 -1.98 -5.26
N SER A 595 6.35 -0.76 -5.50
CA SER A 595 6.37 -0.17 -6.86
C SER A 595 7.41 -0.79 -7.79
N ASP A 596 8.41 -1.51 -7.27
CA ASP A 596 9.41 -2.20 -8.09
C ASP A 596 8.78 -3.34 -8.94
N PHE A 597 7.66 -3.90 -8.50
CA PHE A 597 6.93 -4.96 -9.23
C PHE A 597 6.24 -4.48 -10.50
N GLY A 598 6.21 -3.16 -10.75
CA GLY A 598 5.53 -2.55 -11.88
C GLY A 598 4.04 -2.36 -11.63
N LEU A 599 3.40 -1.55 -12.48
CA LEU A 599 1.97 -1.29 -12.44
C LEU A 599 1.30 -1.77 -13.74
N PRO A 600 0.09 -2.37 -13.69
CA PRO A 600 -0.71 -2.61 -12.48
C PRO A 600 -0.14 -3.76 -11.64
N LEU A 601 -0.39 -3.71 -10.33
CA LEU A 601 -0.06 -4.82 -9.44
C LEU A 601 -1.00 -6.02 -9.69
N PRO A 602 -0.61 -7.25 -9.27
CA PRO A 602 -1.44 -8.43 -9.46
C PRO A 602 -2.82 -8.34 -8.82
N PRO A 603 -3.91 -8.67 -9.54
CA PRO A 603 -5.26 -8.64 -8.98
C PRO A 603 -5.46 -9.71 -7.90
N ALA A 604 -4.76 -10.85 -7.99
CA ALA A 604 -4.79 -11.93 -7.00
C ALA A 604 -3.36 -12.33 -6.59
N ILE A 605 -2.57 -12.81 -7.54
CA ILE A 605 -1.21 -13.28 -7.27
C ILE A 605 -0.33 -13.12 -8.51
N GLY A 606 0.88 -12.59 -8.31
CA GLY A 606 1.94 -12.61 -9.31
C GLY A 606 2.95 -13.69 -8.94
N MET A 607 3.37 -14.51 -9.91
CA MET A 607 4.33 -15.60 -9.71
C MET A 607 5.46 -15.52 -10.75
N ALA A 608 6.67 -15.92 -10.38
CA ALA A 608 7.81 -15.95 -11.28
C ALA A 608 7.96 -17.33 -11.94
N SER A 609 8.58 -17.40 -13.12
CA SER A 609 8.70 -18.69 -13.83
C SER A 609 9.55 -19.73 -13.09
N GLU A 610 9.34 -21.02 -13.40
CA GLU A 610 10.04 -22.15 -12.79
C GLU A 610 11.49 -22.29 -13.27
N ALA A 611 11.80 -23.15 -14.25
CA ALA A 611 13.12 -23.21 -14.87
C ALA A 611 13.15 -22.44 -16.19
N LYS A 612 12.15 -22.65 -17.04
CA LYS A 612 11.98 -21.91 -18.30
C LYS A 612 11.05 -20.73 -18.08
N ASP A 613 11.13 -19.72 -18.94
CA ASP A 613 10.23 -18.56 -18.91
C ASP A 613 8.88 -18.87 -19.59
N VAL A 614 8.24 -19.97 -19.16
CA VAL A 614 7.01 -20.52 -19.74
C VAL A 614 6.08 -20.92 -18.59
N PHE A 615 4.76 -20.75 -18.78
CA PHE A 615 3.74 -21.19 -17.84
C PHE A 615 3.64 -22.73 -17.83
N PRO A 616 3.44 -23.40 -16.67
CA PRO A 616 3.16 -22.87 -15.33
C PRO A 616 4.35 -22.21 -14.61
N TYR A 617 4.06 -21.38 -13.60
CA TYR A 617 5.05 -20.62 -12.84
C TYR A 617 5.33 -21.22 -11.46
N ASN A 618 6.43 -20.82 -10.83
CA ASN A 618 6.85 -21.31 -9.53
C ASN A 618 6.29 -20.47 -8.38
N ALA A 619 5.83 -21.15 -7.31
CA ALA A 619 5.27 -20.54 -6.12
C ALA A 619 6.31 -20.11 -5.07
N GLY A 620 7.61 -20.27 -5.35
CA GLY A 620 8.67 -19.92 -4.42
C GLY A 620 8.90 -18.41 -4.29
N ILE A 621 8.37 -17.59 -5.21
CA ILE A 621 8.33 -16.13 -5.08
C ILE A 621 7.00 -15.63 -5.63
N MET A 622 6.21 -15.00 -4.76
CA MET A 622 4.87 -14.54 -5.10
C MET A 622 4.60 -13.15 -4.54
N LEU A 623 3.95 -12.28 -5.33
CA LEU A 623 3.34 -11.06 -4.82
C LEU A 623 1.84 -11.33 -4.63
N MET A 624 1.38 -11.35 -3.39
CA MET A 624 0.03 -11.76 -3.01
C MET A 624 -0.86 -10.57 -2.70
N ASN A 625 -2.01 -10.45 -3.37
CA ASN A 625 -3.08 -9.51 -3.03
C ASN A 625 -3.97 -10.15 -1.94
N LEU A 626 -3.77 -9.76 -0.69
CA LEU A 626 -4.42 -10.42 0.44
C LEU A 626 -5.94 -10.28 0.48
N PRO A 627 -6.57 -9.10 0.25
CA PRO A 627 -8.03 -9.04 0.25
C PRO A 627 -8.65 -9.94 -0.83
N ARG A 628 -8.09 -9.99 -2.05
CA ARG A 628 -8.59 -10.90 -3.08
C ARG A 628 -8.45 -12.37 -2.68
N LEU A 629 -7.28 -12.74 -2.15
CA LEU A 629 -7.04 -14.11 -1.69
C LEU A 629 -7.93 -14.48 -0.51
N ARG A 630 -8.23 -13.55 0.39
CA ARG A 630 -9.15 -13.75 1.52
C ARG A 630 -10.58 -14.01 1.08
N VAL A 631 -11.08 -13.21 0.13
CA VAL A 631 -12.42 -13.39 -0.45
C VAL A 631 -12.55 -14.74 -1.18
N THR A 632 -11.45 -15.25 -1.73
CA THR A 632 -11.44 -16.51 -2.49
C THR A 632 -10.94 -17.72 -1.69
N TYR A 633 -10.57 -17.53 -0.42
CA TYR A 633 -9.89 -18.53 0.39
C TYR A 633 -10.66 -19.85 0.48
N ASP A 634 -11.93 -19.81 0.90
CA ASP A 634 -12.73 -21.04 1.09
C ASP A 634 -12.92 -21.81 -0.22
N ARG A 635 -13.08 -21.09 -1.34
CA ARG A 635 -13.17 -21.68 -2.67
C ARG A 635 -11.86 -22.31 -3.11
N PHE A 636 -10.74 -21.64 -2.84
CA PHE A 636 -9.40 -22.14 -3.15
C PHE A 636 -9.08 -23.39 -2.32
N LEU A 637 -9.31 -23.35 -1.01
CA LEU A 637 -9.11 -24.49 -0.12
C LEU A 637 -9.99 -25.68 -0.54
N SER A 638 -11.28 -25.44 -0.82
CA SER A 638 -12.19 -26.48 -1.30
C SER A 638 -11.75 -27.08 -2.63
N PHE A 639 -11.22 -26.26 -3.55
CA PHE A 639 -10.64 -26.72 -4.81
C PHE A 639 -9.44 -27.64 -4.58
N VAL A 640 -8.51 -27.25 -3.69
CA VAL A 640 -7.34 -28.06 -3.34
C VAL A 640 -7.77 -29.40 -2.72
N LEU A 641 -8.65 -29.36 -1.72
CA LEU A 641 -9.09 -30.54 -0.99
C LEU A 641 -9.98 -31.48 -1.81
N GLY A 642 -10.68 -30.93 -2.81
CA GLY A 642 -11.54 -31.68 -3.73
C GLY A 642 -10.81 -32.30 -4.93
N ASN A 643 -9.50 -32.09 -5.08
CA ASN A 643 -8.77 -32.58 -6.24
C ASN A 643 -8.69 -34.12 -6.26
N LYS A 644 -9.24 -34.73 -7.32
CA LYS A 644 -9.28 -36.20 -7.49
C LYS A 644 -7.91 -36.82 -7.72
N ASN A 645 -6.96 -36.03 -8.23
CA ASN A 645 -5.58 -36.46 -8.50
C ASN A 645 -4.66 -36.21 -7.28
N GLY A 646 -5.23 -36.15 -6.07
CA GLY A 646 -4.48 -35.86 -4.85
C GLY A 646 -3.90 -34.44 -4.87
N LEU A 647 -2.59 -34.31 -4.73
CA LEU A 647 -1.91 -33.02 -4.71
C LEU A 647 -1.17 -32.74 -6.03
N PHE A 648 -1.53 -33.45 -7.10
CA PHE A 648 -1.03 -33.21 -8.46
C PHE A 648 -2.09 -32.54 -9.32
N PHE A 649 -1.72 -31.44 -9.98
CA PHE A 649 -2.63 -30.64 -10.81
C PHE A 649 -2.22 -30.79 -12.28
N SER A 650 -2.98 -31.58 -13.03
CA SER A 650 -2.65 -31.99 -14.41
C SER A 650 -2.39 -30.78 -15.31
N ASN A 651 -1.21 -30.74 -15.96
CA ASN A 651 -0.69 -29.63 -16.80
C ASN A 651 -0.22 -28.37 -16.05
N TYR A 652 -0.41 -28.29 -14.73
CA TYR A 652 -0.02 -27.13 -13.92
C TYR A 652 1.12 -27.43 -12.95
N GLY A 653 1.38 -28.72 -12.69
CA GLY A 653 2.48 -29.18 -11.85
C GLY A 653 2.02 -29.69 -10.48
N PRO A 654 2.96 -30.03 -9.60
CA PRO A 654 2.65 -30.57 -8.28
C PRO A 654 2.33 -29.44 -7.27
N GLN A 655 1.71 -29.84 -6.15
CA GLN A 655 1.61 -29.06 -4.91
C GLN A 655 0.85 -27.73 -5.04
N ASP A 656 1.17 -26.83 -4.11
CA ASP A 656 0.69 -25.45 -4.03
C ASP A 656 0.96 -24.69 -5.33
N GLN A 657 2.12 -24.86 -5.97
CA GLN A 657 2.40 -24.30 -7.29
C GLN A 657 1.33 -24.69 -8.31
N GLY A 658 1.03 -26.00 -8.43
CA GLY A 658 0.02 -26.48 -9.37
C GLY A 658 -1.36 -25.92 -9.04
N ALA A 659 -1.72 -25.86 -7.76
CA ALA A 659 -2.99 -25.31 -7.30
C ALA A 659 -3.16 -23.83 -7.64
N TYR A 660 -2.15 -22.99 -7.33
CA TYR A 660 -2.19 -21.56 -7.64
C TYR A 660 -2.27 -21.32 -9.14
N ASN A 661 -1.45 -22.00 -9.95
CA ASN A 661 -1.48 -21.86 -11.40
C ASN A 661 -2.81 -22.29 -12.01
N GLN A 662 -3.47 -23.32 -11.48
CA GLN A 662 -4.74 -23.79 -12.02
C GLN A 662 -5.93 -22.94 -11.55
N PHE A 663 -5.99 -22.60 -10.26
CA PHE A 663 -7.14 -21.86 -9.72
C PHE A 663 -7.13 -20.38 -10.13
N TYR A 664 -5.95 -19.76 -10.16
CA TYR A 664 -5.77 -18.35 -10.55
C TYR A 664 -5.15 -18.22 -11.95
N GLU A 665 -5.39 -19.19 -12.85
CA GLU A 665 -4.72 -19.26 -14.16
C GLU A 665 -4.78 -17.92 -14.93
N THR A 666 -5.96 -17.32 -14.98
CA THR A 666 -6.18 -16.04 -15.67
C THR A 666 -5.32 -14.95 -15.04
N GLU A 667 -5.39 -14.77 -13.73
CA GLU A 667 -4.65 -13.73 -13.01
C GLU A 667 -3.12 -13.94 -13.11
N VAL A 668 -2.65 -15.17 -12.90
CA VAL A 668 -1.23 -15.55 -12.91
C VAL A 668 -0.60 -15.32 -14.28
N LYS A 669 -1.28 -15.74 -15.38
CA LYS A 669 -0.75 -15.58 -16.73
C LYS A 669 -0.52 -14.11 -17.12
N HIS A 670 -1.40 -13.21 -16.67
CA HIS A 670 -1.30 -11.77 -16.97
C HIS A 670 -0.34 -11.02 -16.06
N THR A 671 0.04 -11.59 -14.91
CA THR A 671 0.84 -10.91 -13.88
C THR A 671 2.10 -11.68 -13.50
N LYS A 672 2.71 -12.32 -14.51
CA LYS A 672 4.03 -12.97 -14.39
C LYS A 672 5.06 -11.99 -13.82
N LEU A 673 5.72 -12.39 -12.73
CA LEU A 673 6.81 -11.61 -12.18
C LEU A 673 8.06 -11.72 -13.08
N PRO A 674 8.74 -10.59 -13.37
CA PRO A 674 10.01 -10.60 -14.08
C PRO A 674 11.06 -11.49 -13.41
N GLN A 675 11.96 -12.07 -14.22
CA GLN A 675 13.07 -12.90 -13.73
C GLN A 675 14.03 -12.18 -12.77
N THR A 676 14.01 -10.85 -12.73
CA THR A 676 14.76 -10.06 -11.74
C THR A 676 14.31 -10.34 -10.31
N PHE A 677 13.07 -10.79 -10.11
CA PHE A 677 12.56 -11.22 -8.81
C PHE A 677 12.75 -12.72 -8.54
N ASN A 678 13.31 -13.50 -9.47
CA ASN A 678 13.52 -14.94 -9.28
C ASN A 678 14.76 -15.41 -10.04
N ALA A 679 15.88 -14.71 -9.83
CA ALA A 679 17.15 -15.07 -10.43
C ALA A 679 17.64 -16.39 -9.83
N LYS A 680 18.16 -17.29 -10.66
CA LYS A 680 18.55 -18.65 -10.23
C LYS A 680 20.03 -18.88 -10.52
N PRO A 681 20.76 -19.64 -9.68
CA PRO A 681 22.17 -19.91 -9.90
C PRO A 681 22.52 -20.58 -11.24
N TYR A 682 21.59 -21.37 -11.78
CA TYR A 682 21.75 -22.07 -13.07
C TYR A 682 21.24 -21.30 -14.29
N HIS A 683 20.86 -20.03 -14.12
CA HIS A 683 20.62 -19.09 -15.22
C HIS A 683 21.82 -18.17 -15.43
N GLU A 684 21.84 -17.45 -16.54
CA GLU A 684 22.81 -16.37 -16.76
C GLU A 684 22.76 -15.36 -15.60
N HIS A 685 23.92 -14.79 -15.28
CA HIS A 685 24.01 -13.81 -14.21
C HIS A 685 23.17 -12.57 -14.55
N ARG A 686 22.51 -12.01 -13.54
CA ARG A 686 21.63 -10.85 -13.71
C ARG A 686 22.02 -9.79 -12.71
N ASP A 687 22.74 -8.76 -13.16
CA ASP A 687 23.13 -7.62 -12.32
C ASP A 687 21.91 -6.89 -11.72
N THR A 688 20.79 -6.93 -12.43
CA THR A 688 19.54 -6.27 -12.03
C THR A 688 18.66 -7.09 -11.09
N ALA A 689 19.08 -8.30 -10.68
CA ALA A 689 18.27 -9.14 -9.79
C ALA A 689 18.03 -8.48 -8.43
N PHE A 690 16.78 -8.46 -7.99
CA PHE A 690 16.36 -8.11 -6.64
C PHE A 690 16.51 -9.30 -5.69
N ILE A 691 16.09 -10.48 -6.16
CA ILE A 691 16.05 -11.71 -5.37
C ILE A 691 16.77 -12.80 -6.15
N VAL A 692 17.69 -13.49 -5.47
CA VAL A 692 18.24 -14.75 -5.94
C VAL A 692 17.61 -15.86 -5.15
N HIS A 693 17.05 -16.83 -5.87
CA HIS A 693 16.37 -18.00 -5.34
C HIS A 693 17.20 -19.22 -5.68
N PHE A 694 17.68 -19.94 -4.66
CA PHE A 694 18.35 -21.23 -4.84
C PHE A 694 17.33 -22.34 -5.12
N HIS A 695 16.42 -22.09 -6.07
CA HIS A 695 15.43 -23.05 -6.55
C HIS A 695 16.15 -24.33 -7.04
N GLY A 696 15.69 -25.51 -6.65
CA GLY A 696 16.41 -26.76 -6.93
C GLY A 696 17.72 -26.87 -6.12
N PRO A 697 18.92 -26.94 -6.75
CA PRO A 697 20.17 -27.13 -6.04
C PRO A 697 20.47 -26.02 -5.03
N LYS A 698 20.74 -26.44 -3.79
CA LYS A 698 21.20 -25.58 -2.71
C LYS A 698 22.73 -25.50 -2.70
N PRO A 699 23.33 -24.54 -1.99
CA PRO A 699 24.78 -24.44 -1.89
C PRO A 699 25.48 -25.77 -1.54
N HIS A 700 24.95 -26.55 -0.58
CA HIS A 700 25.56 -27.83 -0.21
C HIS A 700 25.52 -28.86 -1.35
N ASP A 701 24.51 -28.83 -2.22
CA ASP A 701 24.44 -29.72 -3.39
C ASP A 701 25.55 -29.40 -4.41
N PHE A 702 25.86 -28.12 -4.60
CA PHE A 702 27.02 -27.71 -5.40
C PHE A 702 28.32 -28.14 -4.74
N SER A 703 28.44 -28.00 -3.41
CA SER A 703 29.61 -28.48 -2.68
C SER A 703 29.81 -29.98 -2.85
N GLU A 704 28.73 -30.77 -2.82
CA GLU A 704 28.79 -32.21 -3.03
C GLU A 704 29.17 -32.53 -4.47
N PHE A 705 28.57 -31.84 -5.45
CA PHE A 705 28.91 -31.98 -6.86
C PHE A 705 30.39 -31.68 -7.14
N PHE A 706 30.99 -30.68 -6.49
CA PHE A 706 32.43 -30.42 -6.61
C PHE A 706 33.31 -31.55 -6.05
N LYS A 707 32.82 -32.31 -5.07
CA LYS A 707 33.56 -33.42 -4.43
C LYS A 707 33.41 -34.72 -5.20
N THR A 708 32.20 -35.04 -5.66
CA THR A 708 31.85 -36.36 -6.21
C THR A 708 31.60 -36.35 -7.72
N GLY A 709 31.25 -35.19 -8.28
CA GLY A 709 30.72 -35.06 -9.63
C GLY A 709 29.23 -35.41 -9.76
N ASP A 710 28.56 -35.76 -8.66
CA ASP A 710 27.15 -36.16 -8.66
C ASP A 710 26.24 -35.02 -8.21
N CYS A 711 25.17 -34.79 -8.97
CA CYS A 711 24.13 -33.82 -8.63
C CYS A 711 22.77 -34.49 -8.75
N ILE A 712 21.99 -34.44 -7.66
CA ILE A 712 20.67 -35.08 -7.59
C ILE A 712 19.65 -34.38 -8.50
N PHE A 713 19.89 -33.12 -8.85
CA PHE A 713 19.02 -32.31 -9.68
C PHE A 713 19.39 -32.44 -11.15
N ARG A 714 18.74 -33.37 -11.83
CA ARG A 714 18.88 -33.58 -13.28
C ARG A 714 17.86 -32.75 -14.04
N TYR A 715 18.29 -32.15 -15.13
CA TYR A 715 17.46 -31.36 -16.02
C TYR A 715 17.56 -31.90 -17.44
N ARG A 716 16.42 -32.15 -18.08
CA ARG A 716 16.38 -32.55 -19.49
C ARG A 716 16.02 -31.31 -20.30
N ASP A 717 16.95 -30.85 -21.12
CA ASP A 717 16.69 -29.79 -22.08
C ASP A 717 16.01 -30.34 -23.35
N ASP A 718 15.53 -29.45 -24.21
CA ASP A 718 14.86 -29.76 -25.49
C ASP A 718 15.78 -30.50 -26.48
N THR A 719 17.08 -30.58 -26.18
CA THR A 719 18.12 -31.29 -26.94
C THR A 719 18.36 -32.73 -26.47
N GLU A 720 17.54 -33.25 -25.54
CA GLU A 720 17.67 -34.56 -24.88
C GLU A 720 18.96 -34.78 -24.06
N VAL A 721 19.90 -33.83 -24.07
CA VAL A 721 21.10 -33.87 -23.22
C VAL A 721 20.70 -33.66 -21.76
N VAL A 722 21.05 -34.63 -20.91
CA VAL A 722 20.83 -34.56 -19.47
C VAL A 722 22.00 -33.80 -18.84
N ASN A 723 21.88 -32.48 -18.76
CA ASN A 723 22.78 -31.68 -17.91
C ASN A 723 22.27 -31.72 -16.47
N THR A 724 23.18 -31.68 -15.50
CA THR A 724 22.76 -31.44 -14.12
C THR A 724 22.56 -29.93 -13.89
N LEU A 725 21.60 -29.55 -13.06
CA LEU A 725 21.43 -28.13 -12.70
C LEU A 725 22.68 -27.59 -12.00
N CYS A 726 23.44 -28.44 -11.30
CA CYS A 726 24.71 -28.06 -10.69
C CYS A 726 25.76 -27.67 -11.75
N GLU A 727 25.91 -28.47 -12.81
CA GLU A 727 26.82 -28.16 -13.93
C GLU A 727 26.44 -26.85 -14.63
N LEU A 728 25.14 -26.65 -14.89
CA LEU A 728 24.64 -25.39 -15.46
C LEU A 728 24.91 -24.20 -14.53
N GLY A 729 24.74 -24.37 -13.22
CA GLY A 729 25.05 -23.33 -12.24
C GLY A 729 26.50 -22.90 -12.26
N ILE A 730 27.42 -23.87 -12.26
CA ILE A 730 28.86 -23.60 -12.28
C ILE A 730 29.27 -22.89 -13.57
N LYS A 731 28.74 -23.31 -14.72
CA LYS A 731 29.01 -22.67 -16.01
C LYS A 731 28.41 -21.26 -16.14
N ARG A 732 27.50 -20.87 -15.25
CA ARG A 732 26.74 -19.64 -15.33
C ARG A 732 26.95 -18.76 -14.09
N ALA A 733 25.92 -18.57 -13.26
CA ALA A 733 25.90 -17.53 -12.24
C ALA A 733 26.19 -18.01 -10.83
N TYR A 734 26.28 -19.32 -10.57
CA TYR A 734 26.43 -19.86 -9.21
C TYR A 734 27.63 -19.26 -8.50
N CYS A 735 28.79 -19.22 -9.16
CA CYS A 735 30.02 -18.72 -8.54
C CYS A 735 29.97 -17.23 -8.21
N THR A 736 29.20 -16.44 -8.96
CA THR A 736 28.98 -15.02 -8.62
C THR A 736 28.05 -14.89 -7.43
N TYR A 737 26.88 -15.55 -7.47
CA TYR A 737 25.90 -15.45 -6.39
C TYR A 737 26.39 -16.05 -5.07
N ILE A 738 27.15 -17.15 -5.10
CA ILE A 738 27.67 -17.75 -3.87
C ILE A 738 28.67 -16.83 -3.16
N ARG A 739 29.47 -16.04 -3.90
CA ARG A 739 30.39 -15.05 -3.32
C ARG A 739 29.66 -13.90 -2.64
N GLU A 740 28.49 -13.51 -3.15
CA GLU A 740 27.64 -12.51 -2.51
C GLU A 740 26.90 -13.07 -1.30
N TRP A 741 26.51 -14.35 -1.37
CA TRP A 741 25.75 -15.03 -0.33
C TRP A 741 26.61 -15.43 0.87
N LEU A 742 27.85 -15.87 0.66
CA LEU A 742 28.72 -16.43 1.71
C LEU A 742 28.95 -15.48 2.91
N PRO A 743 29.21 -14.16 2.73
CA PRO A 743 29.33 -13.24 3.86
C PRO A 743 28.05 -13.10 4.70
N LEU A 744 26.87 -13.31 4.09
CA LEU A 744 25.59 -13.32 4.80
C LEU A 744 25.45 -14.56 5.68
N TYR A 745 26.13 -15.65 5.34
CA TYR A 745 26.16 -16.87 6.12
C TYR A 745 27.20 -16.78 7.27
N GLU A 746 28.43 -16.35 6.98
CA GLU A 746 29.57 -16.41 7.90
C GLU A 746 29.56 -15.35 9.03
N SER A 747 28.74 -14.30 8.90
CA SER A 747 28.72 -13.12 9.78
C SER A 747 28.19 -13.33 11.22
N GLY A 748 28.21 -14.55 11.78
CA GLY A 748 27.79 -14.70 13.19
C GLY A 748 27.91 -16.06 13.87
N ASP A 749 28.24 -17.14 13.16
CA ASP A 749 28.44 -18.46 13.77
C ASP A 749 29.84 -18.95 13.45
N SER A 750 30.64 -19.31 14.45
CA SER A 750 31.98 -19.92 14.31
C SER A 750 31.88 -21.37 13.82
N VAL A 751 31.17 -21.58 12.72
CA VAL A 751 31.18 -22.85 12.01
C VAL A 751 32.38 -22.79 11.09
N ASP A 752 33.35 -23.66 11.35
CA ASP A 752 34.40 -24.03 10.39
C ASP A 752 33.67 -24.55 9.14
N SER A 753 33.36 -23.65 8.20
CA SER A 753 32.25 -23.86 7.27
C SER A 753 32.53 -24.98 6.26
N GLY A 754 33.78 -25.45 6.17
CA GLY A 754 34.23 -26.42 5.16
C GLY A 754 33.90 -25.97 3.73
N PHE A 755 33.42 -24.74 3.56
CA PHE A 755 32.80 -24.21 2.36
C PHE A 755 33.88 -23.45 1.62
N SER A 756 34.85 -24.19 1.07
CA SER A 756 35.72 -23.61 0.05
C SER A 756 34.89 -23.51 -1.22
N PRO A 757 34.50 -22.32 -1.70
CA PRO A 757 33.86 -22.22 -2.99
C PRO A 757 34.85 -22.77 -4.02
N GLY A 758 34.56 -23.94 -4.59
CA GLY A 758 35.31 -24.54 -5.70
C GLY A 758 35.35 -23.66 -6.96
N CYS A 759 34.90 -22.41 -6.87
CA CYS A 759 34.92 -21.38 -7.87
C CYS A 759 36.32 -20.81 -8.18
N SER A 760 37.36 -21.24 -7.47
CA SER A 760 38.77 -21.07 -7.89
C SER A 760 39.30 -22.26 -8.72
N LEU A 761 38.52 -23.34 -8.80
CA LEU A 761 38.85 -24.62 -9.44
C LEU A 761 38.27 -24.75 -10.85
N GLU A 762 37.90 -23.63 -11.50
CA GLU A 762 37.36 -23.58 -12.87
C GLU A 762 38.21 -24.39 -13.86
N VAL A 763 39.53 -24.45 -13.70
CA VAL A 763 40.40 -25.17 -14.64
C VAL A 763 40.50 -26.69 -14.37
N LYS A 764 40.46 -27.16 -13.11
CA LYS A 764 40.76 -28.58 -12.80
C LYS A 764 39.53 -29.49 -12.90
N VAL A 765 38.35 -29.05 -12.45
CA VAL A 765 37.11 -29.84 -12.52
C VAL A 765 36.60 -29.90 -13.96
N LEU A 766 36.65 -28.79 -14.71
CA LEU A 766 36.32 -28.81 -16.16
C LEU A 766 37.27 -29.74 -16.93
N THR A 767 38.54 -29.86 -16.53
CA THR A 767 39.47 -30.83 -17.14
C THR A 767 39.12 -32.29 -16.78
N GLN A 768 38.65 -32.57 -15.55
CA GLN A 768 38.21 -33.91 -15.17
C GLN A 768 36.86 -34.31 -15.78
N VAL A 769 35.92 -33.37 -15.89
CA VAL A 769 34.62 -33.56 -16.56
C VAL A 769 34.82 -33.69 -18.08
N ALA A 770 35.67 -32.87 -18.70
CA ALA A 770 36.05 -33.03 -20.11
C ALA A 770 36.71 -34.38 -20.40
N ARG A 771 37.52 -34.92 -19.47
CA ARG A 771 38.09 -36.27 -19.58
C ARG A 771 37.05 -37.38 -19.46
N ARG A 772 35.93 -37.16 -18.76
CA ARG A 772 34.81 -38.11 -18.67
C ARG A 772 33.82 -38.01 -19.82
N ILE A 773 33.72 -36.85 -20.49
CA ILE A 773 32.90 -36.66 -21.70
C ILE A 773 33.64 -37.12 -22.96
N ALA A 774 34.97 -37.11 -22.94
CA ALA A 774 35.83 -37.61 -24.03
C ALA A 774 36.06 -39.14 -23.99
N TRP A 775 35.48 -39.85 -23.02
CA TRP A 775 35.44 -41.31 -22.88
C TRP A 775 34.00 -41.76 -23.08
#